data_AF-A0A8H5YJU0-F1
#
_entry.id   AF-A0A8H5YJU0-F1
#
_cell.length_a   1.000
_cell.length_b   1.000
_cell.length_c   1.000
_cell.angle_alpha   90.00
_cell.angle_beta   90.00
_cell.angle_gamma   90.00
#
_symmetry.space_group_name_H-M   'P 1'
#
loop_
_entity.id
_entity.type
_entity.pdbx_description
1 polymer ?
#
loop_
_entity_poly.entity_id
_entity_poly.type
_entity_poly.pdbx_seq_one_letter_code
_entity_poly.pdbx_strand_id
1 'polypeptide(L)'
;MSKRNLLLCFDAFGTLIRPVRPVAQQYADVARQCGFTNFNDEELQAAFKSSFKQESKKNPNYGKETGLGATNWWTNVIHNTFTSLAKDSKPLPKDLAPRLLHRFASKEGYETESGLVEAFKKLKQNPPQHFDSLVIGVITNSDDRIPSILSSLGLAVSPLRYGTKSDISKLKDKTYDIDFHCMSYDVGVEKPDKRIFGAAEHMLAQVISARSGKTLSESEGEINRWQKVYVGDDYAKDVLGSANAGWNPVLLDPKDECDNIADLKHWRSSSDEKPEGKVCKIEDHPDATFDGVFQEHDISNLRYPRKSVMAAIKISVAESHRLKITTSQEQAIPLSLLDSTTANFSNASAIWLFGKPTRDDFNLAYHLRESLARTLRFYPQWGGHLKAVKSTDGTIPLEAKLFPSHARRFGRLYAHYGTDDDPGVEFVHAKCDATLKSLYPADRTSKQPFWKCDSSVFQKFMAPIAIAQPLKDTVKDENGQLFPLLAIQITELSCGGFALALNGAHPLADATTLVTFIKHWAQESREVLRDTLPASMPIFNPALIDNQAAGAIDADEPDLDILQRVRSLPMHRFDWWHPDSTPPWPFKIPSPFDKQDLEPVGKPMPWAEWNVVEPVSNYVVHLSQKQVTCLWKRANEKSSQKLSQHDAILSHIWSCIARARGLENDTDPIHCDLVYGVRSSFQLKEDFLGSPVVMMNIELPACEVANTSSINQVATQVRNTLKTISDPSNMAAHLHSLAFEKSPQRIWQAFLGRRHILVTTWARAGIYDVDFGFGSICRYAEGVVPEMDGNVLIKEASGPLGKYWTDNGVDVSIHIRTEDMERLIRDPLLFPVDA
;
A
#
# COMPACT_ATOMS: atom_id res chain seq x y z
N MET A 1 24.70 19.40 -27.94
CA MET A 1 23.74 18.28 -27.96
C MET A 1 22.70 18.59 -29.01
N SER A 2 22.22 17.63 -29.79
CA SER A 2 21.08 17.87 -30.70
C SER A 2 19.87 18.28 -29.88
N LYS A 3 19.18 19.35 -30.28
CA LYS A 3 17.92 19.77 -29.67
C LYS A 3 16.86 18.65 -29.86
N ARG A 4 15.90 18.56 -28.95
CA ARG A 4 14.85 17.51 -28.94
C ARG A 4 13.52 18.08 -29.44
N ASN A 5 12.54 17.25 -29.77
CA ASN A 5 11.17 17.70 -30.04
C ASN A 5 10.27 17.43 -28.84
N LEU A 6 9.25 18.26 -28.60
CA LEU A 6 8.34 18.17 -27.45
C LEU A 6 6.89 18.05 -27.90
N LEU A 7 6.23 16.97 -27.50
CA LEU A 7 4.78 16.85 -27.48
C LEU A 7 4.30 17.12 -26.07
N LEU A 8 3.54 18.19 -25.87
CA LEU A 8 2.97 18.59 -24.59
C LEU A 8 1.45 18.48 -24.65
N CYS A 9 0.86 17.54 -23.93
CA CYS A 9 -0.58 17.38 -23.86
C CYS A 9 -1.14 17.71 -22.48
N PHE A 10 -2.41 18.10 -22.43
CA PHE A 10 -3.10 18.48 -21.20
C PHE A 10 -4.42 17.71 -21.04
N ASP A 11 -4.83 17.43 -19.80
CA ASP A 11 -6.25 17.21 -19.52
C ASP A 11 -7.02 18.53 -19.69
N ALA A 12 -8.34 18.44 -19.88
CA ALA A 12 -9.20 19.62 -19.94
C ALA A 12 -9.76 20.02 -18.57
N PHE A 13 -10.49 19.14 -17.88
CA PHE A 13 -11.24 19.51 -16.68
C PHE A 13 -10.34 19.53 -15.45
N GLY A 14 -10.42 20.56 -14.61
CA GLY A 14 -9.52 20.70 -13.46
C GLY A 14 -8.09 21.11 -13.82
N THR A 15 -7.73 21.01 -15.11
CA THR A 15 -6.42 21.42 -15.64
C THR A 15 -6.49 22.70 -16.48
N LEU A 16 -7.22 22.70 -17.59
CA LEU A 16 -7.38 23.88 -18.47
C LEU A 16 -8.67 24.65 -18.19
N ILE A 17 -9.73 23.95 -17.79
CA ILE A 17 -11.05 24.53 -17.58
C ILE A 17 -11.69 24.05 -16.28
N ARG A 18 -12.43 24.94 -15.62
CA ARG A 18 -13.27 24.65 -14.45
C ARG A 18 -14.65 25.31 -14.60
N PRO A 19 -15.72 24.76 -13.99
CA PRO A 19 -17.03 25.40 -14.04
C PRO A 19 -16.98 26.79 -13.38
N VAL A 20 -17.55 27.81 -14.02
CA VAL A 20 -17.62 29.19 -13.45
C VAL A 20 -18.33 29.23 -12.09
N ARG A 21 -19.28 28.30 -11.91
CA ARG A 21 -20.10 28.10 -10.70
C ARG A 21 -20.45 26.61 -10.60
N PRO A 22 -20.89 26.12 -9.43
CA PRO A 22 -21.35 24.74 -9.29
C PRO A 22 -22.37 24.34 -10.38
N VAL A 23 -22.18 23.18 -11.00
CA VAL A 23 -22.98 22.72 -12.16
C VAL A 23 -24.49 22.76 -11.87
N ALA A 24 -24.91 22.30 -10.70
CA ALA A 24 -26.33 22.31 -10.31
C ALA A 24 -26.91 23.74 -10.25
N GLN A 25 -26.14 24.72 -9.78
CA GLN A 25 -26.58 26.12 -9.75
C GLN A 25 -26.74 26.68 -11.17
N GLN A 26 -25.82 26.34 -12.06
CA GLN A 26 -25.93 26.73 -13.47
C GLN A 26 -27.13 26.07 -14.16
N TYR A 27 -27.45 24.83 -13.80
CA TYR A 27 -28.68 24.14 -14.23
C TYR A 27 -29.94 24.87 -13.73
N ALA A 28 -29.95 25.25 -12.45
CA ALA A 28 -31.05 25.99 -11.85
C ALA A 28 -31.30 27.33 -12.55
N ASP A 29 -30.23 28.08 -12.84
CA ASP A 29 -30.32 29.37 -13.51
C ASP A 29 -30.96 29.27 -14.90
N VAL A 30 -30.53 28.31 -15.73
CA VAL A 30 -31.12 28.11 -17.06
C VAL A 30 -32.58 27.66 -16.94
N ALA A 31 -32.87 26.76 -16.00
CA ALA A 31 -34.24 26.28 -15.77
C ALA A 31 -35.18 27.43 -15.39
N ARG A 32 -34.76 28.29 -14.46
CA ARG A 32 -35.52 29.48 -14.05
C ARG A 32 -35.73 30.46 -15.21
N GLN A 33 -34.71 30.68 -16.03
CA GLN A 33 -34.82 31.51 -17.25
C GLN A 33 -35.78 30.91 -18.30
N CYS A 34 -35.95 29.59 -18.30
CA CYS A 34 -36.92 28.89 -19.16
C CYS A 34 -38.33 28.83 -18.54
N GLY A 35 -38.56 29.46 -17.38
CA GLY A 35 -39.84 29.45 -16.68
C GLY A 35 -40.09 28.20 -15.83
N PHE A 36 -39.09 27.33 -15.62
CA PHE A 36 -39.17 26.20 -14.70
C PHE A 36 -38.59 26.64 -13.35
N THR A 37 -39.45 26.90 -12.36
CA THR A 37 -39.05 27.50 -11.07
C THR A 37 -39.43 26.66 -9.85
N ASN A 38 -40.20 25.59 -10.02
CA ASN A 38 -40.86 24.88 -8.93
C ASN A 38 -40.00 23.72 -8.35
N PHE A 39 -38.75 24.01 -8.01
CA PHE A 39 -37.79 23.08 -7.39
C PHE A 39 -36.84 23.84 -6.47
N ASN A 40 -36.28 23.18 -5.45
CA ASN A 40 -35.16 23.73 -4.69
C ASN A 40 -33.80 23.22 -5.21
N ASP A 41 -32.71 23.93 -4.89
CA ASP A 41 -31.39 23.64 -5.46
C ASP A 41 -30.79 22.30 -4.99
N GLU A 42 -31.15 21.86 -3.78
CA GLU A 42 -30.71 20.59 -3.19
C GLU A 42 -31.39 19.40 -3.87
N GLU A 43 -32.70 19.48 -4.11
CA GLU A 43 -33.50 18.54 -4.91
C GLU A 43 -32.93 18.43 -6.32
N LEU A 44 -32.58 19.56 -6.95
CA LEU A 44 -31.97 19.57 -8.27
C LEU A 44 -30.61 18.86 -8.28
N GLN A 45 -29.76 19.12 -7.28
CA GLN A 45 -28.46 18.48 -7.19
C GLN A 45 -28.59 16.96 -7.02
N ALA A 46 -29.53 16.51 -6.18
CA ALA A 46 -29.81 15.08 -5.99
C ALA A 46 -30.36 14.43 -7.28
N ALA A 47 -31.32 15.08 -7.95
CA ALA A 47 -31.91 14.63 -9.20
C ALA A 47 -30.88 14.54 -10.33
N PHE A 48 -29.98 15.52 -10.44
CA PHE A 48 -28.89 15.53 -11.40
C PHE A 48 -27.93 14.37 -11.17
N LYS A 49 -27.46 14.18 -9.92
CA LYS A 49 -26.55 13.06 -9.57
C LYS A 49 -27.18 11.71 -9.89
N SER A 50 -28.46 11.53 -9.58
CA SER A 50 -29.21 10.31 -9.88
C SER A 50 -29.31 10.08 -11.39
N SER A 51 -29.74 11.09 -12.15
CA SER A 51 -29.93 11.01 -13.60
C SER A 51 -28.61 10.75 -14.33
N PHE A 52 -27.53 11.42 -13.93
CA PHE A 52 -26.20 11.20 -14.46
C PHE A 52 -25.73 9.76 -14.21
N LYS A 53 -25.86 9.26 -12.96
CA LYS A 53 -25.46 7.88 -12.62
C LYS A 53 -26.24 6.83 -13.42
N GLN A 54 -27.54 7.04 -13.59
CA GLN A 54 -28.39 6.13 -14.36
C GLN A 54 -28.03 6.15 -15.85
N GLU A 55 -27.86 7.34 -16.44
CA GLU A 55 -27.51 7.46 -17.86
C GLU A 55 -26.11 6.93 -18.15
N SER A 56 -25.12 7.19 -17.27
CA SER A 56 -23.76 6.62 -17.40
C SER A 56 -23.75 5.10 -17.33
N LYS A 57 -24.62 4.49 -16.51
CA LYS A 57 -24.75 3.03 -16.44
C LYS A 57 -25.43 2.46 -17.69
N LYS A 58 -26.45 3.15 -18.21
CA LYS A 58 -27.26 2.69 -19.35
C LYS A 58 -26.54 2.90 -20.69
N ASN A 59 -25.85 4.02 -20.82
CA ASN A 59 -25.19 4.47 -22.04
C ASN A 59 -23.76 4.93 -21.68
N PRO A 60 -22.79 4.01 -21.50
CA PRO A 60 -21.42 4.35 -21.12
C PRO A 60 -20.72 5.29 -22.12
N ASN A 61 -19.69 5.99 -21.65
CA ASN A 61 -18.85 6.91 -22.43
C ASN A 61 -19.69 7.85 -23.32
N TYR A 62 -20.59 8.61 -22.68
CA TYR A 62 -21.49 9.57 -23.33
C TYR A 62 -22.34 8.97 -24.47
N GLY A 63 -22.68 7.68 -24.36
CA GLY A 63 -23.50 6.99 -25.36
C GLY A 63 -22.74 6.60 -26.62
N LYS A 64 -21.40 6.54 -26.56
CA LYS A 64 -20.57 6.08 -27.68
C LYS A 64 -20.85 4.63 -28.04
N GLU A 65 -20.87 3.75 -27.05
CA GLU A 65 -21.06 2.30 -27.27
C GLU A 65 -22.47 1.96 -27.78
N THR A 66 -23.46 2.73 -27.34
CA THR A 66 -24.87 2.51 -27.72
C THR A 66 -25.28 3.25 -28.99
N GLY A 67 -24.38 4.06 -29.57
CA GLY A 67 -24.67 4.88 -30.74
C GLY A 67 -25.65 6.03 -30.47
N LEU A 68 -25.94 6.33 -29.19
CA LEU A 68 -26.88 7.39 -28.79
C LEU A 68 -26.33 8.78 -29.16
N GLY A 69 -25.03 8.95 -29.00
CA GLY A 69 -24.32 10.21 -29.22
C GLY A 69 -24.39 11.18 -28.03
N ALA A 70 -23.31 11.93 -27.83
CA ALA A 70 -23.13 12.78 -26.65
C ALA A 70 -24.23 13.82 -26.44
N THR A 71 -24.73 14.43 -27.52
CA THR A 71 -25.84 15.40 -27.43
C THR A 71 -27.09 14.76 -26.84
N ASN A 72 -27.54 13.62 -27.38
CA ASN A 72 -28.73 12.92 -26.89
C ASN A 72 -28.52 12.37 -25.47
N TRP A 73 -27.30 11.91 -25.17
CA TRP A 73 -26.91 11.46 -23.84
C TRP A 73 -27.13 12.56 -22.79
N TRP A 74 -26.60 13.76 -23.04
CA TRP A 74 -26.79 14.90 -22.14
C TRP A 74 -28.23 15.40 -22.13
N THR A 75 -28.92 15.37 -23.27
CA THR A 75 -30.36 15.67 -23.35
C THR A 75 -31.16 14.73 -22.44
N ASN A 76 -30.84 13.43 -22.40
CA ASN A 76 -31.48 12.48 -21.48
C ASN A 76 -31.20 12.83 -20.02
N VAL A 77 -29.94 13.12 -19.66
CA VAL A 77 -29.60 13.55 -18.28
C VAL A 77 -30.40 14.78 -17.88
N ILE A 78 -30.47 15.79 -18.74
CA ILE A 78 -31.23 17.02 -18.50
C ILE A 78 -32.72 16.71 -18.34
N HIS A 79 -33.33 15.99 -19.28
CA HIS A 79 -34.75 15.68 -19.22
C HIS A 79 -35.11 14.84 -18.00
N ASN A 80 -34.34 13.78 -17.70
CA ASN A 80 -34.59 12.92 -16.54
C ASN A 80 -34.47 13.71 -15.24
N THR A 81 -33.48 14.60 -15.14
CA THR A 81 -33.29 15.49 -13.98
C THR A 81 -34.54 16.33 -13.75
N PHE A 82 -34.99 17.10 -14.74
CA PHE A 82 -36.11 18.02 -14.54
C PHE A 82 -37.48 17.33 -14.55
N THR A 83 -37.63 16.19 -15.21
CA THR A 83 -38.87 15.38 -15.16
C THR A 83 -39.09 14.85 -13.75
N SER A 84 -38.03 14.41 -13.07
CA SER A 84 -38.14 13.94 -11.67
C SER A 84 -38.52 15.04 -10.68
N LEU A 85 -38.30 16.30 -11.04
CA LEU A 85 -38.61 17.49 -10.23
C LEU A 85 -39.95 18.13 -10.61
N ALA A 86 -40.57 17.71 -11.71
CA ALA A 86 -41.84 18.26 -12.16
C ALA A 86 -42.97 17.80 -11.24
N LYS A 87 -43.46 18.70 -10.39
CA LYS A 87 -44.58 18.46 -9.46
C LYS A 87 -45.95 18.40 -10.17
N ASP A 88 -46.01 18.94 -11.39
CA ASP A 88 -47.18 18.92 -12.26
C ASP A 88 -46.87 18.10 -13.53
N SER A 89 -47.85 17.45 -14.15
CA SER A 89 -47.69 16.77 -15.46
C SER A 89 -47.51 17.74 -16.66
N LYS A 90 -46.97 18.94 -16.43
CA LYS A 90 -46.69 19.93 -17.47
C LYS A 90 -45.43 19.52 -18.25
N PRO A 91 -45.42 19.72 -19.59
CA PRO A 91 -44.25 19.41 -20.40
C PRO A 91 -43.08 20.34 -20.02
N LEU A 92 -41.86 19.80 -20.05
CA LEU A 92 -40.64 20.59 -19.82
C LEU A 92 -40.49 21.68 -20.90
N PRO A 93 -39.94 22.86 -20.58
CA PRO A 93 -39.68 23.90 -21.56
C PRO A 93 -38.80 23.37 -22.70
N LYS A 94 -39.25 23.55 -23.95
CA LYS A 94 -38.56 23.00 -25.15
C LYS A 94 -37.13 23.50 -25.29
N ASP A 95 -36.85 24.72 -24.83
CA ASP A 95 -35.53 25.35 -24.93
C ASP A 95 -34.58 24.97 -23.79
N LEU A 96 -35.03 24.22 -22.78
CA LEU A 96 -34.24 23.94 -21.58
C LEU A 96 -32.97 23.15 -21.89
N ALA A 97 -33.10 22.00 -22.56
CA ALA A 97 -31.95 21.18 -22.93
C ALA A 97 -31.04 21.89 -23.95
N PRO A 98 -31.55 22.51 -25.03
CA PRO A 98 -30.72 23.30 -25.95
C PRO A 98 -29.91 24.40 -25.26
N ARG A 99 -30.51 25.17 -24.35
CA ARG A 99 -29.81 26.25 -23.63
C ARG A 99 -28.75 25.72 -22.66
N LEU A 100 -29.02 24.61 -21.97
CA LEU A 100 -28.02 23.98 -21.10
C LEU A 100 -26.85 23.41 -21.89
N LEU A 101 -27.13 22.74 -23.02
CA LEU A 101 -26.09 22.24 -23.92
C LEU A 101 -25.22 23.38 -24.47
N HIS A 102 -25.83 24.51 -24.86
CA HIS A 102 -25.10 25.70 -25.30
C HIS A 102 -24.22 26.28 -24.20
N ARG A 103 -24.75 26.44 -22.98
CA ARG A 103 -23.99 26.94 -21.83
C ARG A 103 -22.75 26.08 -21.57
N PHE A 104 -22.93 24.76 -21.48
CA PHE A 104 -21.85 23.80 -21.25
C PHE A 104 -21.07 23.40 -22.52
N ALA A 105 -21.19 24.19 -23.59
CA ALA A 105 -20.33 24.11 -24.78
C ALA A 105 -19.52 25.39 -25.00
N SER A 106 -19.53 26.32 -24.03
CA SER A 106 -18.89 27.64 -24.15
C SER A 106 -18.39 28.18 -22.80
N LYS A 107 -17.75 29.35 -22.84
CA LYS A 107 -17.31 30.15 -21.69
C LYS A 107 -18.44 30.59 -20.75
N GLU A 108 -19.70 30.39 -21.13
CA GLU A 108 -20.82 30.62 -20.19
C GLU A 108 -20.82 29.57 -19.07
N GLY A 109 -20.38 28.35 -19.36
CA GLY A 109 -20.33 27.24 -18.41
C GLY A 109 -19.01 27.10 -17.67
N TYR A 110 -17.93 27.60 -18.28
CA TYR A 110 -16.55 27.31 -17.88
C TYR A 110 -15.67 28.56 -17.91
N GLU A 111 -14.67 28.57 -17.05
CA GLU A 111 -13.57 29.53 -17.02
C GLU A 111 -12.23 28.79 -17.08
N THR A 112 -11.17 29.56 -17.36
CA THR A 112 -9.77 29.14 -17.35
C THR A 112 -9.00 29.98 -16.35
N GLU A 113 -7.84 29.48 -15.90
CA GLU A 113 -6.95 30.23 -15.01
C GLU A 113 -6.44 31.54 -15.65
N SER A 114 -6.21 32.55 -14.82
CA SER A 114 -5.81 33.88 -15.28
C SER A 114 -4.45 33.82 -15.99
N GLY A 115 -4.38 34.32 -17.21
CA GLY A 115 -3.14 34.33 -18.01
C GLY A 115 -2.85 33.05 -18.79
N LEU A 116 -3.66 31.99 -18.66
CA LEU A 116 -3.43 30.71 -19.37
C LEU A 116 -3.44 30.90 -20.90
N VAL A 117 -4.40 31.69 -21.41
CA VAL A 117 -4.56 31.94 -22.85
C VAL A 117 -3.34 32.67 -23.40
N GLU A 118 -2.87 33.70 -22.68
CA GLU A 118 -1.66 34.44 -23.01
C GLU A 118 -0.43 33.55 -22.94
N ALA A 119 -0.34 32.66 -21.96
CA ALA A 119 0.77 31.72 -21.81
C ALA A 119 0.84 30.72 -22.97
N PHE A 120 -0.29 30.14 -23.41
CA PHE A 120 -0.32 29.26 -24.58
C PHE A 120 0.15 29.98 -25.85
N LYS A 121 -0.31 31.22 -26.05
CA LYS A 121 0.11 32.06 -27.18
C LYS A 121 1.61 32.37 -27.12
N LYS A 122 2.13 32.76 -25.95
CA LYS A 122 3.57 33.01 -25.73
C LYS A 122 4.40 31.75 -25.98
N LEU A 123 3.98 30.61 -25.45
CA LEU A 123 4.65 29.32 -25.60
C LEU A 123 4.74 28.89 -27.08
N LYS A 124 3.69 29.16 -27.86
CA LYS A 124 3.69 28.89 -29.31
C LYS A 124 4.55 29.85 -30.11
N GLN A 125 4.58 31.13 -29.74
CA GLN A 125 5.39 32.14 -30.41
C GLN A 125 6.88 32.00 -30.09
N ASN A 126 7.21 31.66 -28.83
CA ASN A 126 8.56 31.53 -28.31
C ASN A 126 8.74 30.13 -27.70
N PRO A 127 8.82 29.08 -28.53
CA PRO A 127 9.05 27.74 -28.02
C PRO A 127 10.38 27.67 -27.28
N PRO A 128 10.51 26.81 -26.26
CA PRO A 128 11.69 26.85 -25.40
C PRO A 128 12.97 26.48 -26.16
N GLN A 129 14.07 27.21 -25.90
CA GLN A 129 15.28 27.20 -26.74
C GLN A 129 15.93 25.82 -26.96
N HIS A 130 15.65 24.86 -26.08
CA HIS A 130 16.16 23.49 -26.11
C HIS A 130 15.39 22.53 -27.00
N PHE A 131 14.23 22.95 -27.50
CA PHE A 131 13.40 22.15 -28.38
C PHE A 131 13.38 22.71 -29.80
N ASP A 132 13.49 21.83 -30.80
CA ASP A 132 13.41 22.17 -32.22
C ASP A 132 11.96 22.31 -32.70
N SER A 133 11.03 21.60 -32.06
CA SER A 133 9.62 21.65 -32.41
C SER A 133 8.74 21.38 -31.20
N LEU A 134 7.61 22.09 -31.14
CA LEU A 134 6.57 21.94 -30.12
C LEU A 134 5.23 21.60 -30.77
N VAL A 135 4.57 20.58 -30.23
CA VAL A 135 3.18 20.22 -30.54
C VAL A 135 2.40 20.20 -29.23
N ILE A 136 1.24 20.85 -29.23
CA ILE A 136 0.35 20.91 -28.06
C ILE A 136 -0.94 20.16 -28.36
N GLY A 137 -1.35 19.25 -27.49
CA GLY A 137 -2.60 18.49 -27.64
C GLY A 137 -3.46 18.50 -26.38
N VAL A 138 -4.71 18.05 -26.50
CA VAL A 138 -5.59 17.77 -25.34
C VAL A 138 -6.02 16.32 -25.38
N ILE A 139 -5.89 15.63 -24.25
CA ILE A 139 -6.33 14.24 -24.07
C ILE A 139 -7.23 14.22 -22.83
N THR A 140 -8.53 13.95 -22.97
CA THR A 140 -9.46 14.12 -21.85
C THR A 140 -10.61 13.12 -21.83
N ASN A 141 -11.06 12.76 -20.62
CA ASN A 141 -12.24 11.92 -20.41
C ASN A 141 -13.48 12.80 -20.51
N SER A 142 -13.89 13.08 -21.74
CA SER A 142 -14.97 14.00 -22.05
C SER A 142 -15.62 13.65 -23.38
N ASP A 143 -16.67 14.40 -23.69
CA ASP A 143 -17.37 14.37 -24.95
C ASP A 143 -16.82 15.37 -25.98
N ASP A 144 -17.56 15.53 -27.06
CA ASP A 144 -17.20 16.24 -28.26
C ASP A 144 -17.16 17.78 -28.15
N ARG A 145 -17.52 18.35 -27.00
CA ARG A 145 -17.67 19.80 -26.81
C ARG A 145 -16.38 20.54 -26.41
N ILE A 146 -15.35 19.84 -25.96
CA ILE A 146 -14.10 20.44 -25.45
C ILE A 146 -13.47 21.47 -26.42
N PRO A 147 -13.34 21.19 -27.74
CA PRO A 147 -12.79 22.18 -28.67
C PRO A 147 -13.60 23.48 -28.74
N SER A 148 -14.93 23.40 -28.63
CA SER A 148 -15.82 24.58 -28.61
C SER A 148 -15.61 25.41 -27.34
N ILE A 149 -15.51 24.73 -26.19
CA ILE A 149 -15.27 25.38 -24.89
C ILE A 149 -13.95 26.16 -24.93
N LEU A 150 -12.85 25.50 -25.30
CA LEU A 150 -11.52 26.13 -25.37
C LEU A 150 -11.46 27.28 -26.40
N SER A 151 -12.13 27.13 -27.54
CA SER A 151 -12.24 28.21 -28.54
C SER A 151 -12.98 29.42 -27.99
N SER A 152 -14.08 29.19 -27.28
CA SER A 152 -14.89 30.27 -26.69
C SER A 152 -14.16 31.01 -25.57
N LEU A 153 -13.16 30.38 -24.94
CA LEU A 153 -12.27 30.96 -23.94
C LEU A 153 -11.10 31.75 -24.56
N GLY A 154 -10.94 31.74 -25.88
CA GLY A 154 -9.98 32.59 -26.60
C GLY A 154 -8.69 31.91 -27.07
N LEU A 155 -8.62 30.57 -27.00
CA LEU A 155 -7.56 29.76 -27.61
C LEU A 155 -7.85 29.50 -29.10
N ALA A 156 -6.83 29.54 -29.94
CA ALA A 156 -6.90 29.10 -31.32
C ALA A 156 -6.82 27.57 -31.39
N VAL A 157 -7.98 26.91 -31.50
CA VAL A 157 -8.10 25.46 -31.44
C VAL A 157 -8.13 24.83 -32.83
N SER A 158 -7.26 23.86 -33.09
CA SER A 158 -7.19 23.14 -34.36
C SER A 158 -8.44 22.30 -34.63
N PRO A 159 -8.90 22.20 -35.90
CA PRO A 159 -9.99 21.28 -36.28
C PRO A 159 -9.54 19.81 -36.29
N LEU A 160 -8.26 19.54 -36.01
CA LEU A 160 -7.71 18.20 -36.02
C LEU A 160 -8.16 17.44 -34.77
N ARG A 161 -9.01 16.43 -34.98
CA ARG A 161 -9.69 15.68 -33.92
C ARG A 161 -9.73 14.21 -34.27
N TYR A 162 -9.31 13.37 -33.32
CA TYR A 162 -9.25 11.93 -33.52
C TYR A 162 -10.61 11.36 -33.96
N GLY A 163 -10.59 10.42 -34.91
CA GLY A 163 -11.79 9.76 -35.43
C GLY A 163 -12.65 10.59 -36.38
N THR A 164 -12.27 11.83 -36.69
CA THR A 164 -12.98 12.70 -37.64
C THR A 164 -12.22 12.86 -38.96
N LYS A 165 -12.94 13.07 -40.07
CA LYS A 165 -12.33 13.36 -41.37
C LYS A 165 -11.84 14.81 -41.40
N SER A 166 -10.65 15.07 -40.88
CA SER A 166 -10.01 16.39 -40.95
C SER A 166 -9.19 16.52 -42.24
N ASP A 167 -9.32 17.67 -42.92
CA ASP A 167 -8.50 17.99 -44.09
C ASP A 167 -7.12 18.49 -43.64
N ILE A 168 -6.15 17.58 -43.65
CA ILE A 168 -4.77 17.81 -43.17
C ILE A 168 -4.08 18.92 -43.98
N SER A 169 -4.51 19.18 -45.23
CA SER A 169 -3.94 20.25 -46.07
C SER A 169 -4.17 21.65 -45.49
N LYS A 170 -5.23 21.84 -44.71
CA LYS A 170 -5.58 23.11 -44.06
C LYS A 170 -4.72 23.44 -42.84
N LEU A 171 -3.91 22.50 -42.36
CA LEU A 171 -3.01 22.67 -41.22
C LEU A 171 -1.67 23.32 -41.60
N LYS A 172 -1.34 23.37 -42.90
CA LYS A 172 0.00 23.73 -43.38
C LYS A 172 0.39 25.18 -43.13
N ASP A 173 -0.59 26.09 -43.18
CA ASP A 173 -0.36 27.55 -43.16
C ASP A 173 -0.94 28.25 -41.91
N LYS A 174 -1.44 27.49 -40.92
CA LYS A 174 -2.06 28.06 -39.70
C LYS A 174 -1.43 27.49 -38.43
N THR A 175 -1.02 28.40 -37.55
CA THR A 175 -0.57 28.08 -36.20
C THR A 175 -1.76 28.05 -35.25
N TYR A 176 -1.93 26.95 -34.55
CA TYR A 176 -2.94 26.80 -33.50
C TYR A 176 -2.26 26.77 -32.12
N ASP A 177 -2.97 27.28 -31.11
CA ASP A 177 -2.57 27.18 -29.71
C ASP A 177 -2.64 25.72 -29.25
N ILE A 178 -3.65 24.98 -29.74
CA ILE A 178 -3.79 23.53 -29.54
C ILE A 178 -3.89 22.86 -30.91
N ASP A 179 -2.97 21.95 -31.19
CA ASP A 179 -2.78 21.34 -32.51
C ASP A 179 -3.72 20.16 -32.78
N PHE A 180 -4.15 19.43 -31.75
CA PHE A 180 -5.09 18.32 -31.88
C PHE A 180 -5.82 17.97 -30.57
N HIS A 181 -6.88 17.17 -30.69
CA HIS A 181 -7.68 16.73 -29.55
C HIS A 181 -8.06 15.25 -29.62
N CYS A 182 -7.98 14.58 -28.47
CA CYS A 182 -8.38 13.19 -28.24
C CYS A 182 -9.32 13.13 -27.03
N MET A 183 -10.62 13.06 -27.27
CA MET A 183 -11.62 12.91 -26.23
C MET A 183 -12.01 11.44 -26.11
N SER A 184 -12.28 10.96 -24.89
CA SER A 184 -12.67 9.57 -24.65
C SER A 184 -13.88 9.14 -25.47
N TYR A 185 -14.82 10.04 -25.71
CA TYR A 185 -15.96 9.80 -26.59
C TYR A 185 -15.54 9.44 -28.03
N ASP A 186 -14.52 10.09 -28.58
CA ASP A 186 -14.09 9.82 -29.96
C ASP A 186 -13.28 8.55 -30.07
N VAL A 187 -12.34 8.36 -29.15
CA VAL A 187 -11.47 7.19 -29.10
C VAL A 187 -12.26 5.93 -28.74
N GLY A 188 -13.33 6.09 -27.95
CA GLY A 188 -14.15 4.98 -27.46
C GLY A 188 -13.68 4.41 -26.12
N VAL A 189 -12.61 4.96 -25.53
CA VAL A 189 -12.08 4.57 -24.23
C VAL A 189 -11.69 5.78 -23.39
N GLU A 190 -11.71 5.61 -22.09
CA GLU A 190 -11.31 6.62 -21.10
C GLU A 190 -9.91 6.34 -20.58
N LYS A 191 -9.16 7.41 -20.24
CA LYS A 191 -7.99 7.30 -19.37
C LYS A 191 -8.38 6.56 -18.08
N PRO A 192 -7.56 5.63 -17.57
CA PRO A 192 -6.15 5.42 -17.92
C PRO A 192 -5.86 4.46 -19.09
N ASP A 193 -6.83 4.10 -19.93
CA ASP A 193 -6.60 3.17 -21.06
C ASP A 193 -5.57 3.73 -22.06
N LYS A 194 -4.47 2.99 -22.27
CA LYS A 194 -3.35 3.42 -23.13
C LYS A 194 -3.75 3.75 -24.58
N ARG A 195 -4.87 3.22 -25.08
CA ARG A 195 -5.34 3.48 -26.44
C ARG A 195 -5.65 4.96 -26.69
N ILE A 196 -6.04 5.72 -25.66
CA ILE A 196 -6.29 7.18 -25.80
C ILE A 196 -5.01 7.99 -26.02
N PHE A 197 -3.89 7.55 -25.45
CA PHE A 197 -2.58 8.15 -25.70
C PHE A 197 -2.00 7.69 -27.04
N GLY A 198 -2.23 6.44 -27.43
CA GLY A 198 -1.92 5.96 -28.78
C GLY A 198 -2.67 6.74 -29.87
N ALA A 199 -3.93 7.12 -29.60
CA ALA A 199 -4.67 8.04 -30.46
C ALA A 199 -3.95 9.39 -30.60
N ALA A 200 -3.43 9.95 -29.50
CA ALA A 200 -2.66 11.19 -29.52
C ALA A 200 -1.32 11.07 -30.28
N GLU A 201 -0.64 9.92 -30.21
CA GLU A 201 0.55 9.65 -31.02
C GLU A 201 0.23 9.58 -32.52
N HIS A 202 -0.90 8.98 -32.89
CA HIS A 202 -1.39 9.03 -34.27
C HIS A 202 -1.70 10.46 -34.72
N MET A 203 -2.31 11.28 -33.85
CA MET A 203 -2.52 12.70 -34.15
C MET A 203 -1.20 13.46 -34.30
N LEU A 204 -0.17 13.16 -33.49
CA LEU A 204 1.17 13.74 -33.65
C LEU A 204 1.74 13.41 -35.03
N ALA A 205 1.65 12.16 -35.50
CA ALA A 205 2.12 11.79 -36.84
C ALA A 205 1.41 12.58 -37.94
N GLN A 206 0.10 12.82 -37.81
CA GLN A 206 -0.64 13.66 -38.75
C GLN A 206 -0.13 15.11 -38.75
N VAL A 207 0.18 15.67 -37.56
CA VAL A 207 0.76 17.01 -37.44
C VAL A 207 2.17 17.06 -38.05
N ILE A 208 3.02 16.07 -37.80
CA ILE A 208 4.37 15.98 -38.37
C ILE A 208 4.30 15.88 -39.90
N SER A 209 3.42 15.02 -40.42
CA SER A 209 3.20 14.85 -41.87
C SER A 209 2.75 16.15 -42.52
N ALA A 210 1.79 16.86 -41.90
CA ALA A 210 1.29 18.14 -42.38
C ALA A 210 2.38 19.22 -42.45
N ARG A 211 3.21 19.31 -41.40
CA ARG A 211 4.24 20.35 -41.27
C ARG A 211 5.49 20.07 -42.11
N SER A 212 5.91 18.81 -42.21
CA SER A 212 7.16 18.41 -42.86
C SER A 212 6.99 17.95 -44.32
N GLY A 213 5.75 17.68 -44.77
CA GLY A 213 5.47 17.15 -46.10
C GLY A 213 5.83 15.67 -46.28
N LYS A 214 6.25 14.98 -45.21
CA LYS A 214 6.52 13.54 -45.21
C LYS A 214 5.23 12.74 -45.27
N THR A 215 5.33 11.49 -45.72
CA THR A 215 4.21 10.54 -45.63
C THR A 215 3.85 10.24 -44.17
N LEU A 216 2.62 9.78 -43.93
CA LEU A 216 2.18 9.43 -42.58
C LEU A 216 3.06 8.33 -41.96
N SER A 217 3.43 7.30 -42.75
CA SER A 217 4.27 6.19 -42.29
C SER A 217 5.67 6.66 -41.88
N GLU A 218 6.27 7.59 -42.64
CA GLU A 218 7.55 8.21 -42.26
C GLU A 218 7.41 9.01 -40.96
N SER A 219 6.29 9.70 -40.79
CA SER A 219 6.01 10.52 -39.61
C SER A 219 5.77 9.68 -38.35
N GLU A 220 5.12 8.52 -38.49
CA GLU A 220 4.95 7.54 -37.40
C GLU A 220 6.29 6.99 -36.90
N GLY A 221 7.26 6.78 -37.80
CA GLY A 221 8.62 6.37 -37.44
C GLY A 221 9.40 7.40 -36.62
N GLU A 222 8.95 8.66 -36.59
CA GLU A 222 9.62 9.75 -35.86
C GLU A 222 9.08 10.00 -34.46
N ILE A 223 7.89 9.46 -34.11
CA ILE A 223 7.21 9.69 -32.82
C ILE A 223 8.13 9.36 -31.64
N ASN A 224 8.89 8.26 -31.72
CA ASN A 224 9.77 7.80 -30.63
C ASN A 224 10.92 8.78 -30.32
N ARG A 225 11.20 9.75 -31.20
CA ARG A 225 12.20 10.81 -30.97
C ARG A 225 11.64 12.03 -30.25
N TRP A 226 10.32 12.11 -30.11
CA TRP A 226 9.65 13.19 -29.39
C TRP A 226 9.62 12.89 -27.89
N GLN A 227 9.97 13.88 -27.09
CA GLN A 227 9.69 13.86 -25.67
C GLN A 227 8.19 14.11 -25.50
N LYS A 228 7.49 13.17 -24.87
CA LYS A 228 6.04 13.21 -24.70
C LYS A 228 5.74 13.55 -23.24
N VAL A 229 5.07 14.67 -23.00
CA VAL A 229 4.71 15.18 -21.67
C VAL A 229 3.20 15.30 -21.60
N TYR A 230 2.63 14.92 -20.47
CA TYR A 230 1.19 15.00 -20.22
C TYR A 230 0.91 15.65 -18.87
N VAL A 231 0.10 16.71 -18.86
CA VAL A 231 -0.24 17.50 -17.67
C VAL A 231 -1.70 17.27 -17.30
N GLY A 232 -2.00 16.91 -16.06
CA GLY A 232 -3.38 16.72 -15.60
C GLY A 232 -3.53 16.87 -14.09
N ASP A 233 -4.74 16.78 -13.56
CA ASP A 233 -5.09 16.98 -12.14
C ASP A 233 -5.47 15.67 -11.42
N ASP A 234 -5.68 14.56 -12.14
CA ASP A 234 -6.07 13.27 -11.55
C ASP A 234 -4.92 12.26 -11.57
N TYR A 235 -4.46 11.80 -10.40
CA TYR A 235 -3.35 10.86 -10.33
C TYR A 235 -3.58 9.55 -11.10
N ALA A 236 -4.78 8.96 -10.98
CA ALA A 236 -5.05 7.65 -11.57
C ALA A 236 -5.22 7.76 -13.10
N LYS A 237 -5.93 8.80 -13.56
CA LYS A 237 -6.24 8.97 -14.99
C LYS A 237 -5.09 9.62 -15.74
N ASP A 238 -4.49 10.65 -15.17
CA ASP A 238 -3.51 11.49 -15.86
C ASP A 238 -2.08 11.02 -15.63
N VAL A 239 -1.72 10.79 -14.37
CA VAL A 239 -0.35 10.39 -14.04
C VAL A 239 -0.12 8.93 -14.41
N LEU A 240 -0.92 7.99 -13.88
CA LEU A 240 -0.76 6.58 -14.21
C LEU A 240 -1.14 6.30 -15.67
N GLY A 241 -2.20 6.93 -16.20
CA GLY A 241 -2.60 6.73 -17.60
C GLY A 241 -1.50 7.10 -18.60
N SER A 242 -0.92 8.30 -18.47
CA SER A 242 0.16 8.74 -19.36
C SER A 242 1.48 8.01 -19.06
N ALA A 243 1.76 7.77 -17.77
CA ALA A 243 2.91 6.97 -17.35
C ALA A 243 2.77 5.50 -17.74
N ASN A 244 1.62 4.96 -18.11
CA ASN A 244 1.49 3.59 -18.64
C ASN A 244 1.58 3.56 -20.18
N ALA A 245 1.41 4.72 -20.82
CA ALA A 245 1.38 4.85 -22.27
C ALA A 245 2.71 5.28 -22.92
N GLY A 246 3.77 5.54 -22.15
CA GLY A 246 5.08 5.92 -22.68
C GLY A 246 5.48 7.36 -22.40
N TRP A 247 4.68 8.09 -21.62
CA TRP A 247 4.74 9.55 -21.52
C TRP A 247 5.25 10.02 -20.16
N ASN A 248 5.74 11.26 -20.11
CA ASN A 248 6.20 11.94 -18.90
C ASN A 248 5.01 12.68 -18.26
N PRO A 249 4.51 12.26 -17.10
CA PRO A 249 3.36 12.92 -16.50
C PRO A 249 3.77 14.19 -15.75
N VAL A 250 2.82 15.08 -15.52
CA VAL A 250 2.92 16.26 -14.65
C VAL A 250 1.57 16.36 -13.95
N LEU A 251 1.59 16.39 -12.62
CA LEU A 251 0.38 16.59 -11.81
C LEU A 251 0.25 18.08 -11.49
N LEU A 252 -0.87 18.67 -11.87
CA LEU A 252 -1.23 20.07 -11.59
C LEU A 252 -2.12 20.09 -10.34
N ASP A 253 -1.70 20.78 -9.28
CA ASP A 253 -2.55 21.08 -8.12
C ASP A 253 -2.93 22.58 -8.12
N PRO A 254 -4.14 22.96 -8.57
CA PRO A 254 -4.52 24.37 -8.73
C PRO A 254 -4.93 25.10 -7.45
N LYS A 255 -5.01 24.43 -6.29
CA LYS A 255 -5.67 24.99 -5.10
C LYS A 255 -4.77 25.28 -3.90
N ASP A 256 -3.47 24.99 -3.97
CA ASP A 256 -2.61 24.94 -2.76
C ASP A 256 -3.29 24.12 -1.63
N GLU A 257 -4.05 23.08 -2.00
CA GLU A 257 -4.67 22.12 -1.07
C GLU A 257 -3.76 20.88 -0.89
N CYS A 258 -2.68 20.70 -1.69
CA CYS A 258 -1.68 19.65 -1.50
C CYS A 258 -0.42 20.13 -0.75
N ASP A 259 -0.47 20.14 0.57
CA ASP A 259 0.75 19.98 1.38
C ASP A 259 1.21 18.51 1.48
N ASN A 260 0.57 17.55 0.81
CA ASN A 260 0.80 16.11 1.02
C ASN A 260 1.22 15.32 -0.24
N ILE A 261 2.49 14.91 -0.29
CA ILE A 261 3.09 13.97 -1.27
C ILE A 261 2.70 12.49 -0.96
N ALA A 262 1.56 12.24 -0.28
CA ALA A 262 1.17 10.92 0.19
C ALA A 262 0.17 10.19 -0.74
N ASP A 263 -0.69 10.91 -1.47
CA ASP A 263 -1.81 10.27 -2.18
C ASP A 263 -1.44 9.64 -3.54
N LEU A 264 -0.24 9.89 -4.06
CA LEU A 264 0.32 9.13 -5.18
C LEU A 264 0.77 7.70 -4.80
N LYS A 265 0.90 7.37 -3.51
CA LYS A 265 1.38 6.04 -3.10
C LYS A 265 0.32 4.94 -3.18
N HIS A 266 -0.96 5.30 -3.21
CA HIS A 266 -2.04 4.32 -3.05
C HIS A 266 -2.36 3.47 -4.29
N TRP A 267 -1.81 3.79 -5.47
CA TRP A 267 -2.10 3.05 -6.72
C TRP A 267 -0.88 2.47 -7.43
N ARG A 268 0.25 2.30 -6.72
CA ARG A 268 1.43 1.57 -7.21
C ARG A 268 1.27 0.04 -7.22
N SER A 269 0.07 -0.50 -7.03
CA SER A 269 -0.23 -1.92 -6.96
C SER A 269 -1.03 -2.44 -8.17
N SER A 270 -0.48 -2.27 -9.38
CA SER A 270 -0.71 -3.23 -10.47
C SER A 270 0.51 -3.25 -11.40
N SER A 271 1.25 -4.35 -11.37
CA SER A 271 2.38 -4.69 -12.22
C SER A 271 1.90 -4.96 -13.65
N ASP A 272 2.24 -4.12 -14.62
CA ASP A 272 3.36 -4.36 -15.55
C ASP A 272 3.44 -3.25 -16.63
N GLU A 273 4.67 -2.99 -17.06
CA GLU A 273 5.17 -2.01 -18.05
C GLU A 273 5.40 -0.54 -17.58
N LYS A 274 6.69 -0.17 -17.53
CA LYS A 274 7.26 1.15 -17.18
C LYS A 274 7.21 2.12 -18.35
N PRO A 275 6.37 3.14 -18.24
CA PRO A 275 6.67 4.54 -18.54
C PRO A 275 7.96 5.18 -18.05
N GLU A 276 9.01 5.36 -18.86
CA GLU A 276 10.10 6.27 -18.50
C GLU A 276 9.65 7.75 -18.61
N GLY A 277 9.15 8.32 -17.51
CA GLY A 277 9.00 9.77 -17.38
C GLY A 277 8.75 10.27 -15.94
N LYS A 278 9.56 11.23 -15.48
CA LYS A 278 9.53 11.77 -14.11
C LYS A 278 8.47 12.87 -13.99
N VAL A 279 7.63 12.78 -12.96
CA VAL A 279 6.62 13.80 -12.61
C VAL A 279 7.28 15.03 -11.99
N CYS A 280 6.97 16.22 -12.53
CA CYS A 280 7.41 17.52 -12.01
C CYS A 280 6.25 18.21 -11.30
N LYS A 281 6.47 18.78 -10.10
CA LYS A 281 5.53 19.65 -9.39
C LYS A 281 5.93 21.11 -9.59
N ILE A 282 4.96 22.03 -9.72
CA ILE A 282 5.23 23.49 -9.81
C ILE A 282 5.83 24.04 -8.50
N GLU A 283 5.54 23.37 -7.39
CA GLU A 283 5.85 23.73 -6.00
C GLU A 283 7.34 23.66 -5.63
N ASP A 284 8.16 23.00 -6.46
CA ASP A 284 9.62 22.89 -6.22
C ASP A 284 10.37 24.22 -6.50
N HIS A 285 9.67 25.26 -6.98
CA HIS A 285 10.22 26.59 -7.33
C HIS A 285 9.26 27.73 -6.92
N PRO A 286 9.34 28.23 -5.67
CA PRO A 286 8.36 29.17 -5.10
C PRO A 286 8.36 30.60 -5.68
N ASP A 287 9.21 30.91 -6.66
CA ASP A 287 9.21 32.19 -7.38
C ASP A 287 8.63 32.08 -8.81
N ALA A 288 8.15 30.91 -9.22
CA ALA A 288 7.65 30.63 -10.56
C ALA A 288 6.13 30.83 -10.67
N THR A 289 5.69 32.09 -10.75
CA THR A 289 4.42 32.40 -11.44
C THR A 289 4.52 31.95 -12.91
N PHE A 290 3.39 31.78 -13.60
CA PHE A 290 3.34 31.40 -15.03
C PHE A 290 4.22 32.30 -15.93
N ASP A 291 4.55 33.53 -15.49
CA ASP A 291 5.51 34.41 -16.15
C ASP A 291 7.00 34.04 -15.91
N GLY A 292 7.35 33.42 -14.77
CA GLY A 292 8.71 32.99 -14.42
C GLY A 292 9.19 31.72 -15.12
N VAL A 293 8.27 30.80 -15.47
CA VAL A 293 8.59 29.56 -16.22
C VAL A 293 9.12 29.86 -17.63
N PHE A 294 8.77 31.02 -18.19
CA PHE A 294 9.09 31.38 -19.58
C PHE A 294 10.12 32.51 -19.76
N GLN A 295 10.57 33.17 -18.69
CA GLN A 295 11.48 34.33 -18.84
C GLN A 295 12.96 34.09 -18.54
N GLU A 296 13.38 33.23 -17.60
CA GLU A 296 14.82 33.19 -17.24
C GLU A 296 15.43 31.82 -16.90
N HIS A 297 14.76 30.69 -17.16
CA HIS A 297 15.37 29.38 -16.93
C HIS A 297 15.61 28.62 -18.22
N ASP A 298 16.89 28.62 -18.61
CA ASP A 298 17.51 27.69 -19.54
C ASP A 298 17.16 26.24 -19.14
N ILE A 299 16.19 25.64 -19.84
CA ILE A 299 15.69 24.27 -19.60
C ILE A 299 16.80 23.22 -19.80
N SER A 300 18.00 23.60 -20.26
CA SER A 300 19.20 22.75 -20.21
C SER A 300 19.96 22.71 -18.87
N ASN A 301 19.62 23.57 -17.90
CA ASN A 301 20.41 23.75 -16.67
C ASN A 301 19.63 23.53 -15.36
N LEU A 302 18.62 22.65 -15.35
CA LEU A 302 18.10 22.05 -14.11
C LEU A 302 19.19 21.16 -13.44
N ARG A 303 20.20 21.80 -12.85
CA ARG A 303 21.08 21.20 -11.86
C ARG A 303 20.46 21.39 -10.48
N TYR A 304 19.99 20.27 -9.96
CA TYR A 304 19.49 20.04 -8.61
C TYR A 304 20.24 20.81 -7.49
N PRO A 305 19.54 21.50 -6.59
CA PRO A 305 20.02 21.65 -5.22
C PRO A 305 20.00 20.25 -4.58
N ARG A 306 21.11 19.84 -3.97
CA ARG A 306 21.24 18.56 -3.25
C ARG A 306 20.31 18.53 -2.03
N LYS A 307 19.02 18.25 -2.23
CA LYS A 307 18.20 17.52 -1.26
C LYS A 307 18.32 16.04 -1.59
N SER A 308 18.57 15.25 -0.56
CA SER A 308 18.77 13.80 -0.59
C SER A 308 17.48 13.08 -1.03
N VAL A 309 17.13 13.18 -2.32
CA VAL A 309 16.20 12.26 -2.97
C VAL A 309 17.04 11.07 -3.42
N MET A 310 16.85 9.91 -2.78
CA MET A 310 17.38 8.66 -3.32
C MET A 310 16.95 8.57 -4.78
N ALA A 311 17.92 8.41 -5.69
CA ALA A 311 17.64 8.17 -7.10
C ALA A 311 16.60 7.03 -7.24
N ALA A 312 15.70 7.14 -8.22
CA ALA A 312 14.72 6.10 -8.49
C ALA A 312 15.43 4.77 -8.74
N ILE A 313 15.40 3.89 -7.73
CA ILE A 313 16.10 2.62 -7.75
C ILE A 313 15.55 1.75 -8.88
N LYS A 314 16.42 1.31 -9.78
CA LYS A 314 16.09 0.41 -10.88
C LYS A 314 16.58 -0.99 -10.53
N ILE A 315 15.61 -1.86 -10.25
CA ILE A 315 15.86 -3.30 -10.09
C ILE A 315 15.54 -4.01 -11.40
N SER A 316 16.44 -4.90 -11.82
CA SER A 316 16.26 -5.79 -12.97
C SER A 316 16.44 -7.23 -12.52
N VAL A 317 15.42 -8.06 -12.70
CA VAL A 317 15.49 -9.49 -12.44
C VAL A 317 16.44 -10.12 -13.47
N ALA A 318 17.43 -10.86 -12.97
CA ALA A 318 18.37 -11.60 -13.79
C ALA A 318 17.89 -13.05 -14.01
N GLU A 319 17.45 -13.71 -12.93
CA GLU A 319 16.98 -15.10 -12.96
C GLU A 319 15.86 -15.30 -11.93
N SER A 320 14.96 -16.24 -12.22
CA SER A 320 13.90 -16.69 -11.31
C SER A 320 13.82 -18.21 -11.37
N HIS A 321 13.73 -18.85 -10.21
CA HIS A 321 13.76 -20.30 -10.06
C HIS A 321 12.72 -20.74 -9.03
N ARG A 322 11.90 -21.73 -9.42
CA ARG A 322 11.07 -22.47 -8.47
C ARG A 322 11.85 -23.64 -7.87
N LEU A 323 12.23 -23.52 -6.60
CA LEU A 323 12.94 -24.57 -5.87
C LEU A 323 11.94 -25.61 -5.37
N LYS A 324 11.98 -26.81 -5.95
CA LYS A 324 11.21 -27.96 -5.47
C LYS A 324 11.89 -28.57 -4.25
N ILE A 325 11.09 -28.97 -3.28
CA ILE A 325 11.56 -29.67 -2.08
C ILE A 325 11.18 -31.14 -2.23
N THR A 326 12.15 -32.03 -2.35
CA THR A 326 11.90 -33.47 -2.40
C THR A 326 11.70 -33.99 -0.99
N THR A 327 10.53 -34.55 -0.69
CA THR A 327 10.27 -35.33 0.52
C THR A 327 10.19 -36.82 0.18
N SER A 328 10.38 -37.68 1.17
CA SER A 328 10.26 -39.13 0.99
C SER A 328 8.81 -39.62 1.01
N GLN A 329 7.91 -38.84 1.60
CA GLN A 329 6.48 -39.16 1.77
C GLN A 329 5.64 -37.87 1.72
N GLU A 330 4.42 -38.00 1.21
CA GLU A 330 3.35 -37.01 1.35
C GLU A 330 2.97 -36.86 2.83
N GLN A 331 2.78 -35.62 3.30
CA GLN A 331 2.39 -35.30 4.66
C GLN A 331 1.33 -34.21 4.68
N ALA A 332 0.34 -34.38 5.54
CA ALA A 332 -0.60 -33.34 5.91
C ALA A 332 -0.54 -33.15 7.44
N ILE A 333 -0.28 -31.91 7.88
CA ILE A 333 -0.06 -31.57 9.29
C ILE A 333 -0.99 -30.42 9.67
N PRO A 334 -1.91 -30.59 10.64
CA PRO A 334 -2.72 -29.49 11.13
C PRO A 334 -1.81 -28.42 11.76
N LEU A 335 -2.07 -27.16 11.42
CA LEU A 335 -1.44 -26.04 12.12
C LEU A 335 -2.11 -25.84 13.48
N SER A 336 -1.42 -25.17 14.40
CA SER A 336 -1.98 -24.92 15.72
C SER A 336 -3.21 -24.01 15.63
N LEU A 337 -4.00 -24.00 16.70
CA LEU A 337 -5.12 -23.08 16.84
C LEU A 337 -4.68 -21.62 16.70
N LEU A 338 -3.49 -21.27 17.21
CA LEU A 338 -2.93 -19.92 17.10
C LEU A 338 -2.42 -19.61 15.68
N ASP A 339 -1.73 -20.54 15.02
CA ASP A 339 -1.32 -20.33 13.62
C ASP A 339 -2.52 -20.02 12.73
N SER A 340 -3.64 -20.73 12.98
CA SER A 340 -4.88 -20.55 12.23
C SER A 340 -5.49 -19.16 12.40
N THR A 341 -5.31 -18.46 13.53
CA THR A 341 -5.84 -17.08 13.70
C THR A 341 -5.13 -16.09 12.76
N THR A 342 -3.91 -16.40 12.33
CA THR A 342 -3.09 -15.52 11.48
C THR A 342 -3.38 -15.62 9.99
N ALA A 343 -4.40 -16.39 9.58
CA ALA A 343 -4.73 -16.66 8.18
C ALA A 343 -4.97 -15.40 7.32
N ASN A 344 -5.46 -14.32 7.94
CA ASN A 344 -5.77 -13.03 7.31
C ASN A 344 -4.73 -11.95 7.61
N PHE A 345 -3.61 -12.29 8.25
CA PHE A 345 -2.56 -11.31 8.53
C PHE A 345 -1.84 -10.97 7.22
N SER A 346 -1.18 -9.81 7.18
CA SER A 346 -0.19 -9.54 6.14
C SER A 346 0.90 -10.60 6.16
N ASN A 347 1.52 -10.88 5.02
CA ASN A 347 2.61 -11.85 4.94
C ASN A 347 3.74 -11.53 5.94
N ALA A 348 4.36 -12.56 6.49
CA ALA A 348 5.55 -12.42 7.31
C ALA A 348 6.73 -12.08 6.39
N SER A 349 7.18 -10.83 6.45
CA SER A 349 8.11 -10.25 5.47
C SER A 349 9.24 -9.46 6.12
N ALA A 350 10.45 -9.58 5.57
CA ALA A 350 11.63 -8.91 6.08
C ALA A 350 12.68 -8.70 4.98
N ILE A 351 13.49 -7.66 5.12
CA ILE A 351 14.55 -7.32 4.15
C ILE A 351 15.86 -7.04 4.89
N TRP A 352 16.93 -7.74 4.55
CA TRP A 352 18.26 -7.51 5.09
C TRP A 352 19.17 -6.90 4.04
N LEU A 353 19.94 -5.88 4.44
CA LEU A 353 20.95 -5.24 3.62
C LEU A 353 22.35 -5.66 4.09
N PHE A 354 23.10 -6.32 3.23
CA PHE A 354 24.44 -6.83 3.52
C PHE A 354 25.53 -6.04 2.78
N GLY A 355 26.66 -5.87 3.48
CA GLY A 355 27.89 -5.37 2.90
C GLY A 355 28.46 -6.31 1.82
N LYS A 356 29.37 -5.77 1.01
CA LYS A 356 30.10 -6.56 0.00
C LYS A 356 30.80 -7.76 0.67
N PRO A 357 30.66 -8.99 0.12
CA PRO A 357 31.44 -10.13 0.56
C PRO A 357 32.94 -9.83 0.52
N THR A 358 33.68 -10.32 1.51
CA THR A 358 35.16 -10.19 1.53
C THR A 358 35.83 -11.22 0.61
N ARG A 359 35.11 -12.30 0.30
CA ARG A 359 35.48 -13.35 -0.64
C ARG A 359 34.98 -13.04 -2.05
N ASP A 360 35.76 -13.41 -3.06
CA ASP A 360 35.43 -13.26 -4.49
C ASP A 360 35.54 -14.58 -5.28
N ASP A 361 35.74 -15.70 -4.57
CA ASP A 361 35.94 -17.04 -5.12
C ASP A 361 34.65 -17.81 -5.41
N PHE A 362 33.49 -17.16 -5.33
CA PHE A 362 32.18 -17.78 -5.54
C PHE A 362 31.18 -16.84 -6.22
N ASN A 363 30.15 -17.41 -6.84
CA ASN A 363 29.00 -16.65 -7.34
C ASN A 363 27.95 -16.53 -6.22
N LEU A 364 27.68 -15.31 -5.77
CA LEU A 364 26.81 -15.02 -4.62
C LEU A 364 25.40 -15.61 -4.79
N ALA A 365 24.74 -15.33 -5.92
CA ALA A 365 23.37 -15.76 -6.16
C ALA A 365 23.27 -17.28 -6.27
N TYR A 366 24.21 -17.91 -6.98
CA TYR A 366 24.28 -19.37 -7.09
C TYR A 366 24.49 -20.03 -5.73
N HIS A 367 25.46 -19.55 -4.95
CA HIS A 367 25.78 -20.07 -3.62
C HIS A 367 24.60 -19.95 -2.65
N LEU A 368 23.96 -18.78 -2.62
CA LEU A 368 22.77 -18.56 -1.79
C LEU A 368 21.63 -19.48 -2.22
N ARG A 369 21.39 -19.66 -3.52
CA ARG A 369 20.36 -20.58 -4.02
C ARG A 369 20.63 -22.04 -3.65
N GLU A 370 21.87 -22.49 -3.77
CA GLU A 370 22.26 -23.87 -3.44
C GLU A 370 22.15 -24.16 -1.94
N SER A 371 22.69 -23.27 -1.11
CA SER A 371 22.55 -23.36 0.35
C SER A 371 21.10 -23.24 0.82
N LEU A 372 20.26 -22.45 0.11
CA LEU A 372 18.83 -22.38 0.36
C LEU A 372 18.16 -23.72 0.05
N ALA A 373 18.46 -24.33 -1.09
CA ALA A 373 17.91 -25.63 -1.47
C ALA A 373 18.29 -26.73 -0.45
N ARG A 374 19.49 -26.68 0.14
CA ARG A 374 19.87 -27.53 1.27
C ARG A 374 19.02 -27.25 2.52
N THR A 375 18.88 -25.98 2.87
CA THR A 375 18.10 -25.55 4.04
C THR A 375 16.64 -26.00 3.94
N LEU A 376 16.01 -25.83 2.78
CA LEU A 376 14.60 -26.15 2.54
C LEU A 376 14.26 -27.63 2.76
N ARG A 377 15.23 -28.54 2.75
CA ARG A 377 15.01 -29.96 3.14
C ARG A 377 14.51 -30.12 4.57
N PHE A 378 14.80 -29.15 5.44
CA PHE A 378 14.34 -29.10 6.83
C PHE A 378 13.04 -28.31 7.00
N TYR A 379 12.53 -27.70 5.94
CA TYR A 379 11.30 -26.91 5.95
C TYR A 379 10.37 -27.28 4.78
N PRO A 380 10.02 -28.57 4.63
CA PRO A 380 9.24 -29.03 3.49
C PRO A 380 7.86 -28.36 3.39
N GLN A 381 7.30 -27.91 4.52
CA GLN A 381 6.03 -27.18 4.55
C GLN A 381 6.04 -25.87 3.74
N TRP A 382 7.20 -25.25 3.50
CA TRP A 382 7.27 -24.06 2.63
C TRP A 382 7.11 -24.37 1.15
N GLY A 383 7.36 -25.61 0.73
CA GLY A 383 7.26 -26.04 -0.66
C GLY A 383 5.88 -26.58 -1.04
N GLY A 384 5.02 -26.87 -0.07
CA GLY A 384 3.70 -27.43 -0.33
C GLY A 384 2.58 -26.41 -0.34
N HIS A 385 1.41 -26.88 0.07
CA HIS A 385 0.15 -26.16 0.09
C HIS A 385 -0.22 -25.78 1.52
N LEU A 386 -0.86 -24.62 1.68
CA LEU A 386 -1.51 -24.22 2.91
C LEU A 386 -3.01 -24.20 2.68
N LYS A 387 -3.73 -25.12 3.34
CA LYS A 387 -5.14 -25.38 3.09
C LYS A 387 -5.98 -25.08 4.35
N ALA A 388 -7.27 -24.84 4.13
CA ALA A 388 -8.25 -24.64 5.20
C ALA A 388 -9.37 -25.68 5.12
N VAL A 389 -9.91 -26.08 6.28
CA VAL A 389 -11.14 -26.87 6.33
C VAL A 389 -12.33 -25.96 5.98
N LYS A 390 -13.03 -26.29 4.89
CA LYS A 390 -14.14 -25.47 4.35
C LYS A 390 -15.54 -25.95 4.72
N SER A 391 -15.68 -27.12 5.34
CA SER A 391 -16.97 -27.74 5.64
C SER A 391 -17.39 -27.54 7.09
N THR A 392 -18.69 -27.67 7.35
CA THR A 392 -19.29 -27.65 8.70
C THR A 392 -20.08 -28.93 9.00
N ASP A 393 -20.29 -29.79 8.00
CA ASP A 393 -21.04 -31.05 8.07
C ASP A 393 -20.17 -32.27 8.41
N GLY A 394 -18.89 -32.04 8.71
CA GLY A 394 -17.91 -33.09 8.98
C GLY A 394 -17.25 -33.69 7.73
N THR A 395 -17.59 -33.22 6.52
CA THR A 395 -16.93 -33.66 5.28
C THR A 395 -15.51 -33.12 5.22
N ILE A 396 -14.50 -33.98 5.40
CA ILE A 396 -13.09 -33.59 5.41
C ILE A 396 -12.32 -34.21 4.23
N PRO A 397 -11.29 -33.52 3.71
CA PRO A 397 -10.36 -34.08 2.74
C PRO A 397 -9.72 -35.38 3.24
N LEU A 398 -9.34 -36.27 2.32
CA LEU A 398 -8.77 -37.58 2.66
C LEU A 398 -7.52 -37.45 3.51
N GLU A 399 -6.66 -36.48 3.18
CA GLU A 399 -5.42 -36.20 3.89
C GLU A 399 -5.64 -35.73 5.34
N ALA A 400 -6.81 -35.16 5.65
CA ALA A 400 -7.15 -34.62 6.96
C ALA A 400 -7.93 -35.62 7.85
N LYS A 401 -8.19 -36.85 7.38
CA LYS A 401 -9.03 -37.82 8.11
C LYS A 401 -8.49 -38.21 9.48
N LEU A 402 -7.17 -38.23 9.64
CA LEU A 402 -6.49 -38.62 10.87
C LEU A 402 -6.26 -37.44 11.83
N PHE A 403 -6.67 -36.23 11.46
CA PHE A 403 -6.52 -35.07 12.33
C PHE A 403 -7.43 -35.19 13.56
N PRO A 404 -7.01 -34.64 14.72
CA PRO A 404 -7.87 -34.56 15.89
C PRO A 404 -9.14 -33.76 15.57
N SER A 405 -10.21 -34.00 16.32
CA SER A 405 -11.53 -33.44 16.04
C SER A 405 -11.55 -31.91 16.01
N HIS A 406 -10.82 -31.25 16.91
CA HIS A 406 -10.73 -29.79 16.93
C HIS A 406 -10.08 -29.21 15.67
N ALA A 407 -9.07 -29.90 15.11
CA ALA A 407 -8.35 -29.49 13.90
C ALA A 407 -9.15 -29.73 12.60
N ARG A 408 -10.26 -30.48 12.68
CA ARG A 408 -11.18 -30.76 11.57
C ARG A 408 -12.37 -29.80 11.50
N ARG A 409 -12.41 -28.79 12.37
CA ARG A 409 -13.46 -27.77 12.38
C ARG A 409 -13.24 -26.74 11.28
N PHE A 410 -14.29 -26.03 10.90
CA PHE A 410 -14.25 -25.00 9.87
C PHE A 410 -13.14 -23.95 10.16
N GLY A 411 -12.44 -23.52 9.10
CA GLY A 411 -11.41 -22.49 9.15
C GLY A 411 -10.10 -22.90 9.82
N ARG A 412 -9.96 -24.17 10.24
CA ARG A 412 -8.68 -24.71 10.72
C ARG A 412 -7.73 -24.91 9.55
N LEU A 413 -6.48 -24.51 9.75
CA LEU A 413 -5.46 -24.56 8.72
C LEU A 413 -4.61 -25.83 8.85
N TYR A 414 -4.07 -26.30 7.73
CA TYR A 414 -3.08 -27.38 7.71
C TYR A 414 -2.11 -27.19 6.55
N ALA A 415 -0.86 -27.58 6.78
CA ALA A 415 0.15 -27.70 5.74
C ALA A 415 0.02 -29.06 5.06
N HIS A 416 0.10 -29.11 3.73
CA HIS A 416 0.09 -30.35 2.95
C HIS A 416 1.21 -30.29 1.92
N TYR A 417 2.21 -31.14 2.03
CA TYR A 417 3.42 -31.13 1.20
C TYR A 417 3.91 -32.55 0.90
N GLY A 418 4.83 -32.68 -0.05
CA GLY A 418 5.31 -33.96 -0.58
C GLY A 418 4.41 -34.51 -1.69
N THR A 419 3.62 -33.66 -2.34
CA THR A 419 2.74 -34.01 -3.45
C THR A 419 3.41 -33.75 -4.79
N ASP A 420 2.91 -34.38 -5.86
CA ASP A 420 3.43 -34.16 -7.22
C ASP A 420 3.19 -32.73 -7.74
N ASP A 421 2.21 -32.01 -7.17
CA ASP A 421 1.82 -30.65 -7.55
C ASP A 421 2.26 -29.57 -6.54
N ASP A 422 3.17 -29.90 -5.62
CA ASP A 422 3.77 -28.94 -4.69
C ASP A 422 4.31 -27.70 -5.44
N PRO A 423 3.89 -26.47 -5.05
CA PRO A 423 4.30 -25.24 -5.73
C PRO A 423 5.81 -25.00 -5.66
N GLY A 424 6.48 -25.44 -4.60
CA GLY A 424 7.87 -25.10 -4.30
C GLY A 424 8.03 -23.67 -3.77
N VAL A 425 9.30 -23.26 -3.61
CA VAL A 425 9.68 -21.94 -3.09
C VAL A 425 10.22 -21.08 -4.23
N GLU A 426 9.79 -19.81 -4.31
CA GLU A 426 10.38 -18.89 -5.29
C GLU A 426 11.77 -18.42 -4.83
N PHE A 427 12.74 -18.46 -5.74
CA PHE A 427 14.02 -17.79 -5.61
C PHE A 427 14.27 -16.86 -6.81
N VAL A 428 14.33 -15.56 -6.55
CA VAL A 428 14.64 -14.52 -7.55
C VAL A 428 16.05 -13.99 -7.32
N HIS A 429 16.84 -13.90 -8.38
CA HIS A 429 18.08 -13.14 -8.42
C HIS A 429 17.89 -11.88 -9.25
N ALA A 430 18.25 -10.74 -8.69
CA ALA A 430 18.13 -9.44 -9.33
C ALA A 430 19.39 -8.59 -9.15
N LYS A 431 19.46 -7.50 -9.93
CA LYS A 431 20.49 -6.47 -9.84
C LYS A 431 19.86 -5.10 -9.67
N CYS A 432 20.57 -4.22 -8.98
CA CYS A 432 20.10 -2.90 -8.58
C CYS A 432 21.21 -1.86 -8.73
N ASP A 433 20.88 -0.70 -9.30
CA ASP A 433 21.82 0.41 -9.48
C ASP A 433 22.14 1.18 -8.18
N ALA A 434 21.30 1.06 -7.15
CA ALA A 434 21.55 1.65 -5.84
C ALA A 434 22.78 1.03 -5.14
N THR A 435 23.40 1.83 -4.28
CA THR A 435 24.46 1.39 -3.37
C THR A 435 23.89 1.16 -1.96
N LEU A 436 24.59 0.35 -1.16
CA LEU A 436 24.24 0.16 0.24
C LEU A 436 24.23 1.50 1.01
N LYS A 437 25.20 2.38 0.74
CA LYS A 437 25.27 3.71 1.35
C LYS A 437 24.09 4.60 0.98
N SER A 438 23.60 4.52 -0.26
CA SER A 438 22.40 5.26 -0.66
C SER A 438 21.16 4.73 0.04
N LEU A 439 21.04 3.40 0.20
CA LEU A 439 19.92 2.73 0.89
C LEU A 439 19.89 3.01 2.39
N TYR A 440 21.04 2.88 3.02
CA TYR A 440 21.21 3.01 4.45
C TYR A 440 22.64 3.50 4.76
N PRO A 441 22.82 4.80 5.06
CA PRO A 441 24.12 5.34 5.46
C PRO A 441 24.62 4.68 6.75
N ALA A 442 25.92 4.38 6.83
CA ALA A 442 26.52 3.74 8.01
C ALA A 442 26.42 4.59 9.29
N ASP A 443 26.30 5.90 9.15
CA ASP A 443 26.12 6.89 10.21
C ASP A 443 24.66 7.33 10.38
N ARG A 444 23.68 6.57 9.84
CA ARG A 444 22.24 6.91 9.92
C ARG A 444 21.80 7.14 11.36
N THR A 445 22.11 6.23 12.27
CA THR A 445 21.65 6.31 13.66
C THR A 445 22.17 7.54 14.40
N SER A 446 23.36 8.05 14.05
CA SER A 446 23.94 9.25 14.67
C SER A 446 23.55 10.56 13.96
N LYS A 447 23.43 10.56 12.63
CA LYS A 447 23.09 11.78 11.85
C LYS A 447 21.59 11.98 11.64
N GLN A 448 20.83 10.89 11.61
CA GLN A 448 19.40 10.85 11.36
C GLN A 448 18.74 9.88 12.36
N PRO A 449 18.82 10.16 13.67
CA PRO A 449 18.16 9.34 14.68
C PRO A 449 16.64 9.31 14.50
N PHE A 450 16.07 10.31 13.81
CA PHE A 450 14.72 10.29 13.30
C PHE A 450 14.79 10.23 11.77
N TRP A 451 14.43 9.10 11.17
CA TRP A 451 14.64 8.85 9.74
C TRP A 451 13.32 8.49 9.04
N LYS A 452 13.00 9.20 7.95
CA LYS A 452 11.86 8.88 7.10
C LYS A 452 12.17 7.60 6.34
N CYS A 453 11.62 6.48 6.80
CA CYS A 453 11.75 5.21 6.08
C CYS A 453 10.68 5.17 5.00
N ASP A 454 11.08 5.32 3.74
CA ASP A 454 10.16 5.14 2.62
C ASP A 454 10.00 3.65 2.35
N SER A 455 8.99 3.02 2.95
CA SER A 455 8.73 1.57 2.78
C SER A 455 8.60 1.18 1.30
N SER A 456 8.15 2.10 0.44
CA SER A 456 8.05 1.87 -1.01
C SER A 456 9.40 1.66 -1.71
N VAL A 457 10.50 2.11 -1.11
CA VAL A 457 11.86 1.80 -1.57
C VAL A 457 12.21 0.35 -1.25
N PHE A 458 11.97 -0.07 0.00
CA PHE A 458 12.28 -1.41 0.47
C PHE A 458 11.40 -2.47 -0.19
N GLN A 459 10.10 -2.21 -0.38
CA GLN A 459 9.16 -3.12 -1.05
C GLN A 459 9.60 -3.51 -2.47
N LYS A 460 10.36 -2.68 -3.17
CA LYS A 460 10.90 -3.04 -4.51
C LYS A 460 11.88 -4.21 -4.48
N PHE A 461 12.51 -4.47 -3.34
CA PHE A 461 13.41 -5.61 -3.18
C PHE A 461 12.67 -6.93 -2.97
N MET A 462 11.37 -6.89 -2.70
CA MET A 462 10.54 -8.09 -2.59
C MET A 462 10.34 -8.73 -3.96
N ALA A 463 10.27 -10.06 -4.00
CA ALA A 463 9.91 -10.78 -5.21
C ALA A 463 8.52 -10.32 -5.70
N PRO A 464 8.34 -9.99 -6.99
CA PRO A 464 7.06 -9.56 -7.55
C PRO A 464 6.11 -10.74 -7.78
N ILE A 465 5.95 -11.61 -6.78
CA ILE A 465 5.12 -12.81 -6.82
C ILE A 465 4.14 -12.79 -5.65
N ALA A 466 2.88 -13.12 -5.93
CA ALA A 466 1.87 -13.28 -4.89
C ALA A 466 2.14 -14.54 -4.05
N ILE A 467 1.95 -14.43 -2.74
CA ILE A 467 1.99 -15.58 -1.83
C ILE A 467 0.59 -16.18 -1.74
N ALA A 468 0.50 -17.51 -1.73
CA ALA A 468 -0.78 -18.20 -1.61
C ALA A 468 -1.49 -17.83 -0.30
N GLN A 469 -2.81 -17.61 -0.39
CA GLN A 469 -3.65 -17.24 0.75
C GLN A 469 -4.52 -18.44 1.15
N PRO A 470 -4.45 -18.90 2.41
CA PRO A 470 -5.06 -20.18 2.83
C PRO A 470 -6.59 -20.21 2.78
N LEU A 471 -7.24 -19.05 2.83
CA LEU A 471 -8.70 -18.93 2.83
C LEU A 471 -9.29 -18.58 1.46
N LYS A 472 -8.44 -18.37 0.45
CA LYS A 472 -8.88 -18.17 -0.93
C LYS A 472 -8.80 -19.48 -1.70
N ASP A 473 -9.53 -19.54 -2.80
CA ASP A 473 -9.43 -20.68 -3.71
C ASP A 473 -8.04 -20.74 -4.32
N THR A 474 -7.62 -21.95 -4.67
CA THR A 474 -6.31 -22.21 -5.26
C THR A 474 -6.17 -21.43 -6.56
N VAL A 475 -5.29 -20.43 -6.57
CA VAL A 475 -5.02 -19.58 -7.73
C VAL A 475 -3.73 -20.03 -8.40
N LYS A 476 -3.76 -20.09 -9.73
CA LYS A 476 -2.59 -20.27 -10.58
C LYS A 476 -2.23 -18.93 -11.23
N ASP A 477 -0.94 -18.70 -11.43
CA ASP A 477 -0.45 -17.58 -12.21
C ASP A 477 -0.72 -17.76 -13.71
N GLU A 478 -0.33 -16.75 -14.51
CA GLU A 478 -0.46 -16.76 -15.98
C GLU A 478 0.26 -17.92 -16.67
N ASN A 479 1.26 -18.52 -16.00
CA ASN A 479 2.02 -19.67 -16.47
C ASN A 479 1.44 -21.00 -15.97
N GLY A 480 0.29 -20.97 -15.28
CA GLY A 480 -0.37 -22.15 -14.72
C GLY A 480 0.31 -22.70 -13.47
N GLN A 481 1.25 -21.98 -12.86
CA GLN A 481 1.92 -22.38 -11.61
C GLN A 481 1.11 -21.93 -10.40
N LEU A 482 1.09 -22.76 -9.37
CA LEU A 482 0.50 -22.39 -8.10
C LEU A 482 1.35 -21.33 -7.39
N PHE A 483 0.70 -20.39 -6.71
CA PHE A 483 1.43 -19.42 -5.89
C PHE A 483 2.19 -20.12 -4.76
N PRO A 484 3.45 -19.74 -4.50
CA PRO A 484 4.25 -20.34 -3.44
C PRO A 484 3.81 -19.85 -2.06
N LEU A 485 4.23 -20.57 -1.01
CA LEU A 485 4.08 -20.12 0.38
C LEU A 485 5.25 -19.24 0.84
N LEU A 486 6.38 -19.29 0.13
CA LEU A 486 7.59 -18.53 0.41
C LEU A 486 8.21 -18.04 -0.90
N ALA A 487 8.57 -16.76 -0.92
CA ALA A 487 9.36 -16.16 -1.97
C ALA A 487 10.55 -15.40 -1.41
N ILE A 488 11.72 -15.61 -2.02
CA ILE A 488 12.98 -14.97 -1.63
C ILE A 488 13.56 -14.26 -2.84
N GLN A 489 14.03 -13.02 -2.64
CA GLN A 489 14.77 -12.28 -3.65
C GLN A 489 16.14 -11.86 -3.12
N ILE A 490 17.20 -12.21 -3.86
CA ILE A 490 18.56 -11.72 -3.67
C ILE A 490 18.83 -10.65 -4.73
N THR A 491 19.11 -9.43 -4.29
CA THR A 491 19.38 -8.30 -5.19
C THR A 491 20.80 -7.78 -4.99
N GLU A 492 21.67 -7.95 -5.98
CA GLU A 492 23.02 -7.39 -5.96
C GLU A 492 23.00 -5.87 -6.19
N LEU A 493 23.74 -5.13 -5.37
CA LEU A 493 23.86 -3.67 -5.41
C LEU A 493 25.10 -3.25 -6.18
N SER A 494 25.10 -2.05 -6.76
CA SER A 494 26.23 -1.53 -7.56
C SER A 494 27.55 -1.37 -6.78
N CYS A 495 27.50 -1.33 -5.46
CA CYS A 495 28.69 -1.32 -4.59
C CYS A 495 29.22 -2.73 -4.23
N GLY A 496 28.64 -3.79 -4.79
CA GLY A 496 28.97 -5.19 -4.50
C GLY A 496 28.33 -5.75 -3.22
N GLY A 497 27.58 -4.95 -2.47
CA GLY A 497 26.70 -5.45 -1.41
C GLY A 497 25.43 -6.09 -1.99
N PHE A 498 24.53 -6.58 -1.15
CA PHE A 498 23.28 -7.19 -1.62
C PHE A 498 22.14 -6.97 -0.63
N ALA A 499 20.91 -7.00 -1.13
CA ALA A 499 19.69 -7.09 -0.35
C ALA A 499 19.13 -8.51 -0.40
N LEU A 500 18.68 -9.04 0.73
CA LEU A 500 17.95 -10.30 0.86
C LEU A 500 16.55 -9.96 1.34
N ALA A 501 15.55 -10.20 0.52
CA ALA A 501 14.15 -10.00 0.85
C ALA A 501 13.42 -11.33 0.94
N LEU A 502 12.60 -11.51 1.98
CA LEU A 502 11.80 -12.70 2.20
C LEU A 502 10.34 -12.30 2.38
N ASN A 503 9.44 -13.01 1.69
CA ASN A 503 7.98 -12.89 1.76
C ASN A 503 7.37 -14.27 2.02
N GLY A 504 6.76 -14.51 3.18
CA GLY A 504 6.21 -15.81 3.55
C GLY A 504 4.77 -15.75 4.06
N ALA A 505 4.02 -16.84 3.88
CA ALA A 505 2.69 -17.01 4.44
C ALA A 505 2.74 -16.95 5.98
N HIS A 506 2.05 -15.98 6.57
CA HIS A 506 2.13 -15.71 8.01
C HIS A 506 1.75 -16.91 8.92
N PRO A 507 0.78 -17.78 8.58
CA PRO A 507 0.48 -18.96 9.40
C PRO A 507 1.63 -19.95 9.60
N LEU A 508 2.63 -19.91 8.72
CA LEU A 508 3.81 -20.78 8.84
C LEU A 508 4.98 -20.10 9.57
N ALA A 509 4.95 -18.77 9.72
CA ALA A 509 6.03 -18.05 10.38
C ALA A 509 5.61 -16.72 10.97
N ASP A 510 5.89 -16.55 12.25
CA ASP A 510 6.10 -15.24 12.86
C ASP A 510 7.55 -14.77 12.70
N ALA A 511 7.87 -13.61 13.28
CA ALA A 511 9.22 -13.04 13.24
C ALA A 511 10.29 -13.98 13.79
N THR A 512 10.01 -14.72 14.87
CA THR A 512 10.96 -15.69 15.45
C THR A 512 11.25 -16.83 14.48
N THR A 513 10.22 -17.41 13.86
CA THR A 513 10.38 -18.45 12.84
C THR A 513 11.15 -17.94 11.62
N LEU A 514 10.85 -16.72 11.14
CA LEU A 514 11.57 -16.12 10.01
C LEU A 514 13.06 -15.94 10.29
N VAL A 515 13.42 -15.36 11.43
CA VAL A 515 14.83 -15.11 11.77
C VAL A 515 15.55 -16.42 12.02
N THR A 516 14.90 -17.41 12.63
CA THR A 516 15.44 -18.77 12.80
C THR A 516 15.72 -19.43 11.45
N PHE A 517 14.79 -19.32 10.49
CA PHE A 517 14.98 -19.83 9.13
C PHE A 517 16.19 -19.19 8.45
N ILE A 518 16.33 -17.87 8.51
CA ILE A 518 17.48 -17.16 7.92
C ILE A 518 18.80 -17.53 8.61
N LYS A 519 18.81 -17.67 9.94
CA LYS A 519 19.99 -18.12 10.69
C LYS A 519 20.41 -19.53 10.30
N HIS A 520 19.45 -20.44 10.13
CA HIS A 520 19.71 -21.79 9.65
C HIS A 520 20.22 -21.78 8.20
N TRP A 521 19.64 -20.96 7.33
CA TRP A 521 20.15 -20.80 5.96
C TRP A 521 21.59 -20.27 5.94
N ALA A 522 21.88 -19.26 6.76
CA ALA A 522 23.22 -18.74 6.92
C ALA A 522 24.19 -19.80 7.44
N GLN A 523 23.72 -20.71 8.31
CA GLN A 523 24.49 -21.87 8.75
C GLN A 523 24.77 -22.84 7.61
N GLU A 524 23.75 -23.30 6.88
CA GLU A 524 23.95 -24.19 5.73
C GLU A 524 24.88 -23.59 4.69
N SER A 525 24.80 -22.27 4.45
CA SER A 525 25.74 -21.53 3.61
C SER A 525 27.19 -21.65 4.08
N ARG A 526 27.46 -21.59 5.39
CA ARG A 526 28.81 -21.81 5.95
C ARG A 526 29.27 -23.25 5.77
N GLU A 527 28.37 -24.21 5.95
CA GLU A 527 28.70 -25.64 5.81
C GLU A 527 28.99 -26.00 4.34
N VAL A 528 28.28 -25.41 3.37
CA VAL A 528 28.61 -25.52 1.93
C VAL A 528 30.03 -25.02 1.67
N LEU A 529 30.42 -23.88 2.23
CA LEU A 529 31.76 -23.32 2.05
C LEU A 529 32.87 -24.15 2.73
N ARG A 530 32.52 -25.00 3.71
CA ARG A 530 33.45 -25.83 4.50
C ARG A 530 33.42 -27.31 4.12
N ASP A 531 32.52 -27.70 3.23
CA ASP A 531 32.25 -29.10 2.85
C ASP A 531 31.95 -30.01 4.05
N THR A 532 31.08 -29.52 4.94
CA THR A 532 30.73 -30.18 6.21
C THR A 532 29.24 -30.56 6.28
N LEU A 533 28.94 -31.52 7.16
CA LEU A 533 27.59 -32.07 7.34
C LEU A 533 26.65 -31.07 8.06
N PRO A 534 25.34 -31.10 7.73
CA PRO A 534 24.35 -30.17 8.28
C PRO A 534 24.17 -30.31 9.81
N ALA A 535 23.71 -29.25 10.44
CA ALA A 535 23.46 -29.18 11.88
C ALA A 535 21.96 -29.25 12.23
N SER A 536 21.68 -29.27 13.55
CA SER A 536 20.38 -29.23 14.25
C SER A 536 19.12 -29.05 13.40
N MET A 537 18.18 -29.99 13.53
CA MET A 537 16.88 -29.93 12.85
C MET A 537 15.89 -29.01 13.58
N PRO A 538 15.21 -28.09 12.88
CA PRO A 538 14.11 -27.32 13.46
C PRO A 538 12.90 -28.22 13.76
N ILE A 539 12.01 -27.77 14.65
CA ILE A 539 10.84 -28.54 15.08
C ILE A 539 9.58 -27.95 14.45
N PHE A 540 9.02 -28.63 13.43
CA PHE A 540 7.68 -28.36 12.93
C PHE A 540 6.69 -29.38 13.52
N ASN A 541 6.12 -29.04 14.67
CA ASN A 541 5.10 -29.87 15.32
C ASN A 541 4.03 -29.00 16.00
N PRO A 542 3.11 -28.40 15.22
CA PRO A 542 2.13 -27.45 15.75
C PRO A 542 1.25 -28.02 16.87
N ALA A 543 1.04 -29.34 16.92
CA ALA A 543 0.28 -30.01 17.97
C ALA A 543 0.88 -29.82 19.38
N LEU A 544 2.17 -29.49 19.52
CA LEU A 544 2.76 -29.16 20.82
C LEU A 544 2.13 -27.94 21.48
N ILE A 545 1.54 -27.02 20.70
CA ILE A 545 0.77 -25.87 21.20
C ILE A 545 -0.61 -26.35 21.65
N ASP A 546 -1.36 -27.03 20.77
CA ASP A 546 -2.75 -27.40 21.05
C ASP A 546 -2.85 -28.40 22.22
N ASN A 547 -1.83 -29.23 22.44
CA ASN A 547 -1.70 -30.11 23.60
C ASN A 547 -1.56 -29.36 24.94
N GLN A 548 -1.29 -28.05 24.93
CA GLN A 548 -1.28 -27.21 26.12
C GLN A 548 -2.65 -26.65 26.47
N ALA A 549 -3.66 -26.84 25.61
CA ALA A 549 -4.98 -26.31 25.87
C ALA A 549 -5.58 -26.88 27.16
N ALA A 550 -6.28 -26.03 27.91
CA ALA A 550 -7.04 -26.47 29.07
C ALA A 550 -8.29 -27.26 28.62
N GLY A 551 -8.78 -28.16 29.47
CA GLY A 551 -9.99 -28.94 29.19
C GLY A 551 -9.87 -29.87 27.97
N ALA A 552 -11.00 -30.48 27.56
CA ALA A 552 -11.04 -31.40 26.44
C ALA A 552 -11.40 -30.68 25.13
N ILE A 553 -10.40 -30.17 24.40
CA ILE A 553 -10.64 -29.41 23.16
C ILE A 553 -11.26 -30.21 22.01
N ASP A 554 -11.13 -31.54 22.04
CA ASP A 554 -11.75 -32.45 21.07
C ASP A 554 -13.21 -32.83 21.41
N ALA A 555 -13.74 -32.39 22.56
CA ALA A 555 -15.14 -32.59 22.92
C ALA A 555 -16.07 -31.79 21.98
N ASP A 556 -17.35 -32.17 21.92
CA ASP A 556 -18.34 -31.49 21.08
C ASP A 556 -18.69 -30.08 21.59
N GLU A 557 -18.68 -29.91 22.91
CA GLU A 557 -19.06 -28.66 23.59
C GLU A 557 -17.92 -28.10 24.44
N PRO A 558 -17.82 -26.76 24.56
CA PRO A 558 -16.80 -26.11 25.39
C PRO A 558 -17.11 -26.24 26.89
N ASP A 559 -16.06 -26.11 27.69
CA ASP A 559 -16.17 -25.89 29.12
C ASP A 559 -16.52 -24.41 29.38
N LEU A 560 -17.72 -24.16 29.91
CA LEU A 560 -18.24 -22.81 30.12
C LEU A 560 -17.47 -22.03 31.20
N ASP A 561 -16.91 -22.70 32.20
CA ASP A 561 -16.13 -22.05 33.26
C ASP A 561 -14.79 -21.55 32.70
N ILE A 562 -14.16 -22.35 31.82
CA ILE A 562 -12.96 -21.95 31.08
C ILE A 562 -13.28 -20.75 30.18
N LEU A 563 -14.38 -20.78 29.43
CA LEU A 563 -14.79 -19.65 28.59
C LEU A 563 -15.04 -18.38 29.40
N GLN A 564 -15.67 -18.49 30.58
CA GLN A 564 -15.89 -17.35 31.46
C GLN A 564 -14.57 -16.73 31.94
N ARG A 565 -13.59 -17.56 32.30
CA ARG A 565 -12.24 -17.08 32.66
C ARG A 565 -11.54 -16.38 31.49
N VAL A 566 -11.66 -16.89 30.27
CA VAL A 566 -11.04 -16.26 29.09
C VAL A 566 -11.60 -14.85 28.84
N ARG A 567 -12.90 -14.63 29.11
CA ARG A 567 -13.54 -13.31 28.93
C ARG A 567 -12.96 -12.22 29.83
N SER A 568 -12.31 -12.57 30.94
CA SER A 568 -11.64 -11.58 31.81
C SER A 568 -10.19 -11.31 31.44
N LEU A 569 -9.63 -12.01 30.45
CA LEU A 569 -8.26 -11.75 30.01
C LEU A 569 -8.19 -10.39 29.29
N PRO A 570 -7.09 -9.63 29.45
CA PRO A 570 -6.90 -8.34 28.81
C PRO A 570 -6.55 -8.53 27.32
N MET A 571 -7.54 -8.92 26.53
CA MET A 571 -7.47 -9.08 25.08
C MET A 571 -8.76 -8.57 24.48
N HIS A 572 -8.70 -7.91 23.32
CA HIS A 572 -9.93 -7.60 22.61
C HIS A 572 -10.59 -8.87 22.08
N ARG A 573 -11.92 -8.80 21.98
CA ARG A 573 -12.74 -9.79 21.27
C ARG A 573 -13.64 -9.03 20.31
N PHE A 574 -13.05 -8.40 19.29
CA PHE A 574 -13.83 -7.74 18.25
C PHE A 574 -14.34 -8.79 17.27
N ASP A 575 -15.65 -8.83 17.05
CA ASP A 575 -16.30 -9.83 16.22
C ASP A 575 -16.48 -9.29 14.80
N TRP A 576 -15.72 -9.84 13.85
CA TRP A 576 -15.86 -9.51 12.42
C TRP A 576 -17.26 -9.76 11.88
N TRP A 577 -18.04 -10.62 12.53
CA TRP A 577 -19.37 -11.02 12.10
C TRP A 577 -20.47 -10.31 12.88
N HIS A 578 -20.13 -9.34 13.74
CA HIS A 578 -21.12 -8.47 14.38
C HIS A 578 -21.80 -7.58 13.32
N PRO A 579 -23.13 -7.35 13.38
CA PRO A 579 -23.84 -6.48 12.43
C PRO A 579 -23.22 -5.08 12.28
N ASP A 580 -22.86 -4.48 13.41
CA ASP A 580 -22.21 -3.15 13.47
C ASP A 580 -20.70 -3.15 13.16
N SER A 581 -20.08 -4.29 12.83
CA SER A 581 -18.65 -4.38 12.47
C SER A 581 -18.38 -4.16 10.98
N THR A 582 -19.34 -3.68 10.19
CA THR A 582 -19.17 -3.53 8.73
C THR A 582 -17.97 -2.64 8.41
N PRO A 583 -16.89 -3.17 7.81
CA PRO A 583 -15.71 -2.38 7.46
C PRO A 583 -16.00 -1.43 6.28
N PRO A 584 -15.17 -0.40 6.07
CA PRO A 584 -15.31 0.54 4.95
C PRO A 584 -14.98 -0.07 3.58
N TRP A 585 -14.54 -1.33 3.53
CA TRP A 585 -14.29 -2.10 2.30
C TRP A 585 -15.21 -3.34 2.22
N PRO A 586 -15.37 -3.96 1.04
CA PRO A 586 -16.15 -5.18 0.91
C PRO A 586 -15.63 -6.30 1.82
N PHE A 587 -16.51 -6.79 2.71
CA PHE A 587 -16.27 -7.94 3.57
C PHE A 587 -17.44 -8.90 3.49
N LYS A 588 -17.18 -10.21 3.54
CA LYS A 588 -18.21 -11.24 3.50
C LYS A 588 -17.98 -12.28 4.59
N ILE A 589 -19.03 -12.57 5.35
CA ILE A 589 -19.05 -13.69 6.29
C ILE A 589 -18.95 -14.99 5.48
N PRO A 590 -18.16 -15.99 5.91
CA PRO A 590 -18.07 -17.25 5.18
C PRO A 590 -19.44 -17.91 4.97
N SER A 591 -19.69 -18.46 3.78
CA SER A 591 -21.03 -18.91 3.35
C SER A 591 -21.75 -19.88 4.30
N PRO A 592 -21.10 -20.78 5.08
CA PRO A 592 -21.81 -21.61 6.05
C PRO A 592 -22.44 -20.81 7.21
N PHE A 593 -21.97 -19.58 7.45
CA PHE A 593 -22.37 -18.72 8.56
C PHE A 593 -23.04 -17.41 8.12
N ASP A 594 -23.10 -17.12 6.82
CA ASP A 594 -23.78 -15.96 6.23
C ASP A 594 -25.31 -16.14 6.30
N LYS A 595 -25.88 -15.95 7.50
CA LYS A 595 -27.30 -16.14 7.83
C LYS A 595 -27.85 -14.89 8.52
N GLN A 596 -29.16 -14.63 8.39
CA GLN A 596 -29.81 -13.44 8.94
C GLN A 596 -29.73 -13.32 10.48
N ASP A 597 -29.77 -14.45 11.20
CA ASP A 597 -29.84 -14.48 12.67
C ASP A 597 -28.52 -14.95 13.32
N LEU A 598 -27.39 -14.34 12.93
CA LEU A 598 -26.09 -14.71 13.48
C LEU A 598 -25.84 -13.99 14.81
N GLU A 599 -25.88 -14.73 15.92
CA GLU A 599 -25.58 -14.18 17.26
C GLU A 599 -24.13 -13.65 17.37
N PRO A 600 -23.95 -12.39 17.80
CA PRO A 600 -22.63 -11.83 18.10
C PRO A 600 -21.96 -12.51 19.30
N VAL A 601 -20.64 -12.71 19.24
CA VAL A 601 -19.86 -13.36 20.32
C VAL A 601 -18.70 -12.50 20.83
N GLY A 602 -18.69 -11.23 20.42
CA GLY A 602 -17.70 -10.22 20.76
C GLY A 602 -18.25 -8.80 20.56
N LYS A 603 -17.41 -7.80 20.82
CA LYS A 603 -17.76 -6.38 20.62
C LYS A 603 -17.72 -6.04 19.12
N PRO A 604 -18.48 -5.03 18.65
CA PRO A 604 -18.30 -4.50 17.31
C PRO A 604 -16.91 -3.87 17.15
N MET A 605 -16.38 -3.91 15.93
CA MET A 605 -15.17 -3.20 15.54
C MET A 605 -15.38 -1.68 15.69
N PRO A 606 -14.48 -0.93 16.35
CA PRO A 606 -14.67 0.50 16.58
C PRO A 606 -14.25 1.33 15.36
N TRP A 607 -14.86 1.12 14.19
CA TRP A 607 -14.50 1.80 12.93
C TRP A 607 -14.54 3.33 12.98
N ALA A 608 -15.30 3.92 13.90
CA ALA A 608 -15.30 5.35 14.15
C ALA A 608 -13.93 5.90 14.60
N GLU A 609 -13.08 5.05 15.19
CA GLU A 609 -11.74 5.42 15.65
C GLU A 609 -10.69 5.40 14.53
N TRP A 610 -11.00 4.82 13.35
CA TRP A 610 -10.03 4.67 12.28
C TRP A 610 -10.53 5.24 10.94
N ASN A 611 -9.96 6.37 10.55
CA ASN A 611 -10.13 6.92 9.21
C ASN A 611 -9.10 6.29 8.25
N VAL A 612 -9.55 5.32 7.46
CA VAL A 612 -8.71 4.49 6.60
C VAL A 612 -8.22 5.19 5.33
N VAL A 613 -8.77 6.36 4.99
CA VAL A 613 -8.39 7.13 3.80
C VAL A 613 -7.35 8.21 4.09
N GLU A 614 -7.06 8.48 5.36
CA GLU A 614 -6.09 9.49 5.75
C GLU A 614 -4.65 9.03 5.46
N PRO A 615 -3.76 9.93 5.01
CA PRO A 615 -2.39 9.58 4.72
C PRO A 615 -1.64 9.17 6.00
N VAL A 616 -0.79 8.14 5.86
CA VAL A 616 0.05 7.60 6.93
C VAL A 616 1.52 7.85 6.60
N SER A 617 2.28 8.32 7.58
CA SER A 617 3.72 8.52 7.50
C SER A 617 4.47 7.44 8.28
N ASN A 618 5.54 6.89 7.70
CA ASN A 618 6.47 5.96 8.35
C ASN A 618 7.80 6.66 8.72
N TYR A 619 8.15 6.60 9.99
CA TYR A 619 9.46 7.02 10.47
C TYR A 619 10.07 6.00 11.42
N VAL A 620 11.39 5.86 11.34
CA VAL A 620 12.18 5.06 12.27
C VAL A 620 12.86 6.00 13.27
N VAL A 621 12.55 5.79 14.55
CA VAL A 621 13.16 6.48 15.70
C VAL A 621 14.23 5.60 16.30
N HIS A 622 15.47 6.06 16.27
CA HIS A 622 16.60 5.44 16.93
C HIS A 622 16.77 6.01 18.35
N LEU A 623 16.53 5.17 19.34
CA LEU A 623 16.87 5.46 20.73
C LEU A 623 18.24 4.85 21.05
N SER A 624 19.22 5.70 21.36
CA SER A 624 20.55 5.23 21.76
C SER A 624 20.51 4.42 23.06
N GLN A 625 21.55 3.60 23.31
CA GLN A 625 21.68 2.84 24.56
C GLN A 625 21.54 3.72 25.82
N LYS A 626 22.10 4.94 25.78
CA LYS A 626 21.99 5.91 26.88
C LYS A 626 20.55 6.34 27.11
N GLN A 627 19.82 6.66 26.04
CA GLN A 627 18.41 7.04 26.08
C GLN A 627 17.52 5.91 26.60
N VAL A 628 17.73 4.68 26.11
CA VAL A 628 17.04 3.48 26.61
C VAL A 628 17.31 3.29 28.11
N THR A 629 18.56 3.46 28.55
CA THR A 629 18.93 3.36 29.97
C THR A 629 18.27 4.46 30.80
N CYS A 630 18.20 5.68 30.30
CA CYS A 630 17.52 6.80 30.94
C CYS A 630 16.02 6.50 31.15
N LEU A 631 15.32 6.08 30.08
CA LEU A 631 13.91 5.66 30.16
C LEU A 631 13.70 4.53 31.15
N TRP A 632 14.56 3.51 31.09
CA TRP A 632 14.47 2.36 31.99
C TRP A 632 14.65 2.75 33.46
N LYS A 633 15.59 3.65 33.77
CA LYS A 633 15.77 4.19 35.12
C LYS A 633 14.52 4.94 35.57
N ARG A 634 14.04 5.90 34.76
CA ARG A 634 12.82 6.69 35.07
C ARG A 634 11.59 5.82 35.29
N ALA A 635 11.39 4.81 34.44
CA ALA A 635 10.28 3.86 34.61
C ALA A 635 10.40 3.08 35.93
N ASN A 636 11.61 2.77 36.39
CA ASN A 636 11.83 2.06 37.66
C ASN A 636 11.94 2.97 38.89
N GLU A 637 11.99 4.30 38.73
CA GLU A 637 12.00 5.23 39.85
C GLU A 637 10.70 5.07 40.65
N LYS A 638 10.83 4.68 41.93
CA LYS A 638 9.71 4.42 42.84
C LYS A 638 8.79 3.25 42.43
N SER A 639 9.20 2.42 41.48
CA SER A 639 8.46 1.21 41.12
C SER A 639 8.52 0.16 42.23
N SER A 640 7.38 -0.46 42.55
CA SER A 640 7.32 -1.61 43.47
C SER A 640 7.77 -2.93 42.84
N GLN A 641 7.95 -2.96 41.52
CA GLN A 641 8.40 -4.13 40.77
C GLN A 641 9.46 -3.78 39.73
N LYS A 642 10.27 -4.78 39.35
CA LYS A 642 11.29 -4.61 38.31
C LYS A 642 10.64 -4.55 36.92
N LEU A 643 10.75 -3.40 36.25
CA LEU A 643 10.29 -3.19 34.89
C LEU A 643 11.45 -3.43 33.91
N SER A 644 11.16 -3.94 32.71
CA SER A 644 12.17 -4.16 31.68
C SER A 644 12.41 -2.92 30.82
N GLN A 645 13.52 -2.91 30.07
CA GLN A 645 13.77 -1.88 29.07
C GLN A 645 12.69 -1.86 27.98
N HIS A 646 12.12 -3.01 27.61
CA HIS A 646 11.02 -3.05 26.65
C HIS A 646 9.77 -2.36 27.20
N ASP A 647 9.44 -2.57 28.48
CA ASP A 647 8.29 -1.94 29.13
C ASP A 647 8.44 -0.41 29.07
N ALA A 648 9.64 0.09 29.39
CA ALA A 648 9.96 1.52 29.38
C ALA A 648 9.96 2.14 27.98
N ILE A 649 10.48 1.42 26.97
CA ILE A 649 10.46 1.89 25.57
C ILE A 649 9.02 1.93 25.07
N LEU A 650 8.25 0.86 25.26
CA LEU A 650 6.86 0.79 24.82
C LEU A 650 6.01 1.86 25.48
N SER A 651 6.14 2.04 26.81
CA SER A 651 5.43 3.11 27.52
C SER A 651 5.78 4.49 26.97
N HIS A 652 7.06 4.74 26.69
CA HIS A 652 7.53 6.03 26.18
C HIS A 652 6.94 6.33 24.80
N ILE A 653 7.04 5.38 23.87
CA ILE A 653 6.53 5.54 22.50
C ILE A 653 5.01 5.71 22.50
N TRP A 654 4.28 4.91 23.29
CA TRP A 654 2.84 5.02 23.42
C TRP A 654 2.41 6.39 23.97
N SER A 655 3.07 6.87 25.02
CA SER A 655 2.86 8.23 25.57
C SER A 655 3.14 9.34 24.55
N CYS A 656 4.21 9.22 23.77
CA CYS A 656 4.52 10.19 22.70
C CYS A 656 3.43 10.19 21.60
N ILE A 657 2.95 9.02 21.18
CA ILE A 657 1.86 8.93 20.19
C ILE A 657 0.56 9.51 20.75
N ALA A 658 0.22 9.23 22.02
CA ALA A 658 -0.97 9.78 22.67
C ALA A 658 -0.97 11.32 22.70
N ARG A 659 0.17 11.94 23.05
CA ARG A 659 0.35 13.40 22.96
C ARG A 659 0.30 13.92 21.53
N ALA A 660 0.97 13.23 20.60
CA ALA A 660 0.93 13.60 19.19
C ALA A 660 -0.50 13.59 18.61
N ARG A 661 -1.39 12.76 19.16
CA ARG A 661 -2.82 12.70 18.81
C ARG A 661 -3.71 13.69 19.57
N GLY A 662 -3.14 14.50 20.47
CA GLY A 662 -3.86 15.52 21.24
C GLY A 662 -4.81 14.95 22.31
N LEU A 663 -4.44 13.84 22.94
CA LEU A 663 -5.28 13.09 23.89
C LEU A 663 -5.03 13.45 25.37
N GLU A 664 -4.33 14.55 25.67
CA GLU A 664 -3.93 14.94 27.02
C GLU A 664 -5.11 15.22 27.97
N ASN A 665 -6.26 15.60 27.42
CA ASN A 665 -7.47 15.92 28.18
C ASN A 665 -8.56 14.85 28.03
N ASP A 666 -8.26 13.74 27.34
CA ASP A 666 -9.21 12.68 27.05
C ASP A 666 -9.20 11.63 28.17
N THR A 667 -10.33 11.46 28.86
CA THR A 667 -10.47 10.50 29.95
C THR A 667 -10.85 9.10 29.48
N ASP A 668 -11.22 8.95 28.20
CA ASP A 668 -11.58 7.65 27.65
C ASP A 668 -10.34 6.75 27.51
N PRO A 669 -10.51 5.43 27.45
CA PRO A 669 -9.40 4.51 27.28
C PRO A 669 -8.67 4.69 25.94
N ILE A 670 -7.34 4.61 26.00
CA ILE A 670 -6.47 4.36 24.84
C ILE A 670 -5.88 2.95 24.98
N HIS A 671 -5.65 2.30 23.85
CA HIS A 671 -5.27 0.88 23.77
C HIS A 671 -3.91 0.71 23.08
N CYS A 672 -3.07 -0.12 23.68
CA CYS A 672 -1.84 -0.61 23.08
C CYS A 672 -1.95 -2.14 22.92
N ASP A 673 -2.19 -2.55 21.68
CA ASP A 673 -2.37 -3.93 21.27
C ASP A 673 -1.01 -4.57 21.01
N LEU A 674 -0.43 -5.19 22.04
CA LEU A 674 0.91 -5.76 21.96
C LEU A 674 0.87 -7.22 21.51
N VAL A 675 1.54 -7.51 20.40
CA VAL A 675 1.75 -8.88 19.90
C VAL A 675 2.70 -9.63 20.82
N TYR A 676 2.30 -10.82 21.24
CA TYR A 676 3.06 -11.70 22.13
C TYR A 676 3.18 -13.11 21.55
N GLY A 677 4.41 -13.60 21.41
CA GLY A 677 4.70 -14.97 21.03
C GLY A 677 4.67 -15.91 22.25
N VAL A 678 3.86 -16.97 22.17
CA VAL A 678 3.55 -17.82 23.35
C VAL A 678 4.59 -18.91 23.63
N ARG A 679 5.65 -19.03 22.83
CA ARG A 679 6.70 -20.06 23.00
C ARG A 679 7.23 -20.10 24.44
N SER A 680 7.47 -18.93 25.03
CA SER A 680 7.96 -18.83 26.42
C SER A 680 6.94 -19.30 27.46
N SER A 681 5.65 -18.99 27.31
CA SER A 681 4.59 -19.48 28.19
C SER A 681 4.52 -21.01 28.22
N PHE A 682 4.76 -21.64 27.08
CA PHE A 682 4.69 -23.10 26.94
C PHE A 682 6.06 -23.80 26.99
N GLN A 683 7.13 -23.08 27.34
CA GLN A 683 8.49 -23.61 27.42
C GLN A 683 8.96 -24.32 26.13
N LEU A 684 8.47 -23.85 24.99
CA LEU A 684 8.89 -24.33 23.68
C LEU A 684 10.27 -23.76 23.36
N LYS A 685 11.05 -24.56 22.63
CA LYS A 685 12.36 -24.15 22.15
C LYS A 685 12.23 -23.01 21.11
N GLU A 686 13.28 -22.21 20.97
CA GLU A 686 13.32 -21.11 20.00
C GLU A 686 13.27 -21.60 18.54
N ASP A 687 13.70 -22.85 18.28
CA ASP A 687 13.65 -23.53 16.97
C ASP A 687 12.27 -24.12 16.63
N PHE A 688 11.25 -23.87 17.47
CA PHE A 688 9.87 -24.23 17.19
C PHE A 688 9.28 -23.32 16.10
N LEU A 689 8.85 -23.95 15.01
CA LEU A 689 8.33 -23.27 13.83
C LEU A 689 6.82 -23.04 13.91
N GLY A 690 6.35 -21.98 13.24
CA GLY A 690 4.95 -21.54 13.21
C GLY A 690 4.81 -20.05 13.49
N SER A 691 3.57 -19.61 13.69
CA SER A 691 3.21 -18.26 14.12
C SER A 691 2.29 -18.27 15.36
N PRO A 692 2.71 -18.89 16.48
CA PRO A 692 1.89 -18.96 17.68
C PRO A 692 1.94 -17.62 18.45
N VAL A 693 1.10 -16.68 18.03
CA VAL A 693 1.03 -15.32 18.58
C VAL A 693 -0.39 -14.96 19.02
N VAL A 694 -0.49 -14.06 20.00
CA VAL A 694 -1.73 -13.41 20.46
C VAL A 694 -1.52 -11.90 20.53
N MET A 695 -2.61 -11.12 20.56
CA MET A 695 -2.55 -9.67 20.81
C MET A 695 -3.22 -9.36 22.15
N MET A 696 -2.47 -8.76 23.07
CA MET A 696 -3.01 -8.32 24.37
C MET A 696 -3.40 -6.84 24.32
N ASN A 697 -4.47 -6.47 25.02
CA ASN A 697 -4.92 -5.09 25.17
C ASN A 697 -4.31 -4.50 26.45
N ILE A 698 -3.36 -3.59 26.29
CA ILE A 698 -2.86 -2.75 27.38
C ILE A 698 -3.68 -1.46 27.37
N GLU A 699 -4.46 -1.24 28.43
CA GLU A 699 -5.47 -0.19 28.49
C GLU A 699 -5.24 0.74 29.68
N LEU A 700 -5.33 2.05 29.43
CA LEU A 700 -5.33 3.15 30.42
C LEU A 700 -6.12 4.34 29.88
N PRO A 701 -6.60 5.27 30.74
CA PRO A 701 -7.13 6.55 30.28
C PRO A 701 -6.11 7.32 29.45
N ALA A 702 -6.53 7.92 28.34
CA ALA A 702 -5.61 8.56 27.39
C ALA A 702 -4.83 9.73 28.01
N CYS A 703 -5.47 10.52 28.86
CA CYS A 703 -4.85 11.61 29.61
C CYS A 703 -3.74 11.12 30.55
N GLU A 704 -3.88 9.94 31.16
CA GLU A 704 -2.85 9.33 32.01
C GLU A 704 -1.65 8.84 31.19
N VAL A 705 -1.91 8.26 30.02
CA VAL A 705 -0.86 7.82 29.09
C VAL A 705 -0.08 9.00 28.51
N ALA A 706 -0.78 10.08 28.14
CA ALA A 706 -0.17 11.27 27.57
C ALA A 706 0.64 12.09 28.60
N ASN A 707 0.32 11.97 29.90
CA ASN A 707 0.96 12.70 30.97
C ASN A 707 2.47 12.38 31.09
N THR A 708 3.28 13.44 31.10
CA THR A 708 4.75 13.38 31.10
C THR A 708 5.35 12.77 32.36
N SER A 709 4.61 12.74 33.47
CA SER A 709 5.06 12.18 34.75
C SER A 709 4.65 10.72 34.95
N SER A 710 3.89 10.12 34.03
CA SER A 710 3.24 8.82 34.22
C SER A 710 4.01 7.61 33.69
N ILE A 711 5.27 7.78 33.22
CA ILE A 711 6.04 6.68 32.61
C ILE A 711 6.13 5.43 33.50
N ASN A 712 6.26 5.59 34.82
CA ASN A 712 6.25 4.49 35.77
C ASN A 712 4.91 3.73 35.78
N GLN A 713 3.79 4.45 35.81
CA GLN A 713 2.44 3.87 35.82
C GLN A 713 2.16 3.13 34.51
N VAL A 714 2.46 3.76 33.36
CA VAL A 714 2.25 3.16 32.05
C VAL A 714 3.10 1.90 31.88
N ALA A 715 4.40 1.95 32.20
CA ALA A 715 5.28 0.79 32.13
C ALA A 715 4.87 -0.33 33.11
N THR A 716 4.33 0.03 34.28
CA THR A 716 3.75 -0.92 35.24
C THR A 716 2.53 -1.63 34.66
N GLN A 717 1.64 -0.92 33.99
CA GLN A 717 0.47 -1.52 33.35
C GLN A 717 0.85 -2.46 32.20
N VAL A 718 1.85 -2.07 31.39
CA VAL A 718 2.45 -2.95 30.36
C VAL A 718 2.93 -4.26 31.00
N ARG A 719 3.71 -4.18 32.09
CA ARG A 719 4.25 -5.35 32.81
C ARG A 719 3.15 -6.22 33.43
N ASN A 720 2.12 -5.63 34.02
CA ASN A 720 1.02 -6.36 34.66
C ASN A 720 0.18 -7.14 33.63
N THR A 721 -0.13 -6.50 32.50
CA THR A 721 -0.85 -7.12 31.39
C THR A 721 -0.06 -8.28 30.81
N LEU A 722 1.24 -8.05 30.54
CA LEU A 722 2.17 -9.10 30.10
C LEU A 722 2.23 -10.28 31.06
N LYS A 723 2.35 -10.05 32.38
CA LYS A 723 2.35 -11.14 33.38
C LYS A 723 1.06 -11.94 33.37
N THR A 724 -0.08 -11.26 33.22
CA THR A 724 -1.39 -11.93 33.18
C THR A 724 -1.50 -12.81 31.94
N ILE A 725 -1.16 -12.28 30.77
CA ILE A 725 -1.27 -13.01 29.50
C ILE A 725 -0.22 -14.11 29.39
N SER A 726 1.03 -13.85 29.77
CA SER A 726 2.12 -14.84 29.68
C SER A 726 1.98 -16.03 30.66
N ASP A 727 1.03 -15.97 31.60
CA ASP A 727 0.72 -17.09 32.48
C ASP A 727 0.28 -18.32 31.66
N PRO A 728 0.95 -19.49 31.81
CA PRO A 728 0.66 -20.67 31.00
C PRO A 728 -0.80 -21.13 31.11
N SER A 729 -1.43 -20.97 32.28
CA SER A 729 -2.81 -21.41 32.50
C SER A 729 -3.84 -20.48 31.83
N ASN A 730 -3.53 -19.19 31.70
CA ASN A 730 -4.36 -18.25 30.92
C ASN A 730 -4.25 -18.52 29.42
N MET A 731 -3.05 -18.83 28.91
CA MET A 731 -2.86 -19.22 27.52
C MET A 731 -3.49 -20.57 27.19
N ALA A 732 -3.38 -21.56 28.09
CA ALA A 732 -4.08 -22.82 27.97
C ALA A 732 -5.61 -22.64 27.89
N ALA A 733 -6.18 -21.77 28.73
CA ALA A 733 -7.60 -21.43 28.68
C ALA A 733 -7.96 -20.71 27.36
N HIS A 734 -7.10 -19.83 26.86
CA HIS A 734 -7.34 -19.15 25.59
C HIS A 734 -7.34 -20.12 24.40
N LEU A 735 -6.42 -21.10 24.36
CA LEU A 735 -6.43 -22.17 23.36
C LEU A 735 -7.73 -22.97 23.40
N HIS A 736 -8.26 -23.26 24.60
CA HIS A 736 -9.57 -23.87 24.73
C HIS A 736 -10.65 -23.03 24.04
N SER A 737 -10.73 -21.73 24.33
CA SER A 737 -11.69 -20.85 23.66
C SER A 737 -11.54 -20.89 22.14
N LEU A 738 -10.32 -20.83 21.60
CA LEU A 738 -10.07 -20.90 20.16
C LEU A 738 -10.51 -22.24 19.54
N ALA A 739 -10.37 -23.35 20.25
CA ALA A 739 -10.83 -24.65 19.78
C ALA A 739 -12.32 -24.65 19.44
N PHE A 740 -13.13 -23.91 20.19
CA PHE A 740 -14.59 -23.86 20.05
C PHE A 740 -15.12 -22.63 19.29
N GLU A 741 -14.26 -21.71 18.85
CA GLU A 741 -14.68 -20.67 17.91
C GLU A 741 -15.10 -21.30 16.57
N LYS A 742 -16.25 -20.84 16.03
CA LYS A 742 -16.79 -21.28 14.73
C LYS A 742 -15.77 -21.16 13.60
N SER A 743 -14.90 -20.16 13.69
CA SER A 743 -13.73 -19.94 12.84
C SER A 743 -12.66 -19.23 13.68
N PRO A 744 -11.37 -19.61 13.60
CA PRO A 744 -10.29 -18.92 14.29
C PRO A 744 -10.11 -17.48 13.83
N GLN A 745 -10.68 -17.11 12.66
CA GLN A 745 -10.55 -15.80 12.05
C GLN A 745 -11.72 -14.85 12.36
N ARG A 746 -12.74 -15.32 13.10
CA ARG A 746 -13.90 -14.51 13.47
C ARG A 746 -13.54 -13.38 14.44
N ILE A 747 -12.69 -13.70 15.42
CA ILE A 747 -12.33 -12.76 16.48
C ILE A 747 -11.00 -12.09 16.17
N TRP A 748 -11.03 -10.77 16.16
CA TRP A 748 -9.86 -9.92 16.08
C TRP A 748 -9.51 -9.36 17.46
N GLN A 749 -8.22 -9.40 17.78
CA GLN A 749 -7.71 -9.10 19.12
C GLN A 749 -7.03 -7.72 19.24
N ALA A 750 -7.05 -6.93 18.17
CA ALA A 750 -6.44 -5.60 18.13
C ALA A 750 -7.35 -4.59 17.43
N PHE A 751 -6.96 -3.33 17.35
CA PHE A 751 -7.50 -2.39 16.38
C PHE A 751 -6.44 -1.35 16.01
N LEU A 752 -6.80 -0.38 15.18
CA LEU A 752 -5.92 0.66 14.63
C LEU A 752 -6.62 2.02 14.69
N GLY A 753 -5.92 3.11 14.37
CA GLY A 753 -6.49 4.46 14.36
C GLY A 753 -6.26 5.24 15.66
N ARG A 754 -7.10 6.26 15.91
CA ARG A 754 -6.88 7.33 16.90
C ARG A 754 -6.58 6.83 18.31
N ARG A 755 -7.37 5.89 18.84
CA ARG A 755 -7.21 5.37 20.21
C ARG A 755 -6.52 4.02 20.31
N HIS A 756 -6.01 3.49 19.19
CA HIS A 756 -5.33 2.19 19.16
C HIS A 756 -3.94 2.30 18.55
N ILE A 757 -3.00 1.52 19.08
CA ILE A 757 -1.74 1.20 18.41
C ILE A 757 -1.56 -0.32 18.41
N LEU A 758 -1.11 -0.88 17.29
CA LEU A 758 -0.74 -2.29 17.17
C LEU A 758 0.78 -2.39 17.18
N VAL A 759 1.31 -3.07 18.20
CA VAL A 759 2.74 -3.13 18.45
C VAL A 759 3.25 -4.53 18.22
N THR A 760 4.17 -4.68 17.27
CA THR A 760 4.97 -5.89 17.08
C THR A 760 6.40 -5.65 17.56
N THR A 761 7.03 -6.69 18.11
CA THR A 761 8.38 -6.58 18.67
C THR A 761 9.27 -7.69 18.15
N TRP A 762 10.38 -7.31 17.53
CA TRP A 762 11.42 -8.21 17.06
C TRP A 762 12.65 -8.14 17.97
N ALA A 763 12.47 -7.57 19.17
CA ALA A 763 13.47 -7.55 20.22
C ALA A 763 13.89 -8.98 20.59
N ARG A 764 15.20 -9.22 20.66
CA ARG A 764 15.82 -10.52 20.98
C ARG A 764 15.69 -11.60 19.90
N ALA A 765 15.14 -11.28 18.72
CA ALA A 765 15.17 -12.23 17.62
C ALA A 765 16.61 -12.41 17.07
N GLY A 766 17.52 -11.46 17.34
CA GLY A 766 18.88 -11.47 16.82
C GLY A 766 18.87 -11.24 15.31
N ILE A 767 18.17 -10.19 14.88
CA ILE A 767 17.90 -9.90 13.46
C ILE A 767 19.18 -9.55 12.68
N TYR A 768 20.23 -9.14 13.38
CA TYR A 768 21.55 -8.85 12.84
C TYR A 768 22.55 -10.00 12.97
N ASP A 769 22.19 -11.08 13.67
CA ASP A 769 23.05 -12.24 13.93
C ASP A 769 23.02 -13.24 12.77
N VAL A 770 23.14 -12.72 11.54
CA VAL A 770 23.06 -13.50 10.30
C VAL A 770 24.40 -13.40 9.57
N ASP A 771 25.12 -14.50 9.52
CA ASP A 771 26.43 -14.60 8.86
C ASP A 771 26.48 -15.80 7.90
N PHE A 772 26.44 -15.53 6.60
CA PHE A 772 26.50 -16.56 5.57
C PHE A 772 27.90 -17.16 5.34
N GLY A 773 28.96 -16.66 6.00
CA GLY A 773 30.31 -17.23 5.96
C GLY A 773 31.29 -16.58 5.00
N PHE A 774 30.86 -15.60 4.22
CA PHE A 774 31.69 -14.90 3.23
C PHE A 774 32.08 -13.47 3.65
N GLY A 775 32.00 -13.17 4.96
CA GLY A 775 32.50 -11.93 5.55
C GLY A 775 31.64 -10.68 5.31
N SER A 776 30.42 -10.85 4.78
CA SER A 776 29.45 -9.75 4.66
C SER A 776 28.84 -9.40 6.02
N ILE A 777 28.79 -8.11 6.32
CA ILE A 777 28.14 -7.59 7.54
C ILE A 777 26.71 -7.15 7.21
N CYS A 778 25.72 -7.61 7.97
CA CYS A 778 24.36 -7.08 7.93
C CYS A 778 24.35 -5.63 8.44
N ARG A 779 24.03 -4.66 7.58
CA ARG A 779 24.02 -3.22 7.89
C ARG A 779 22.67 -2.69 8.35
N TYR A 780 21.59 -3.31 7.88
CA TYR A 780 20.24 -2.93 8.22
C TYR A 780 19.30 -4.10 7.95
N ALA A 781 18.32 -4.30 8.82
CA ALA A 781 17.23 -5.23 8.59
C ALA A 781 15.93 -4.44 8.71
N GLU A 782 15.13 -4.40 7.65
CA GLU A 782 13.80 -3.81 7.66
C GLU A 782 12.74 -4.87 7.99
N GLY A 783 11.91 -4.58 8.99
CA GLY A 783 10.73 -5.38 9.28
C GLY A 783 9.57 -4.79 8.51
N VAL A 784 8.98 -5.57 7.60
CA VAL A 784 7.93 -5.07 6.71
C VAL A 784 6.60 -5.19 7.43
N VAL A 785 6.02 -4.04 7.79
CA VAL A 785 4.68 -3.93 8.36
C VAL A 785 3.76 -3.13 7.42
N PRO A 786 2.44 -3.36 7.43
CA PRO A 786 1.50 -2.57 6.63
C PRO A 786 1.56 -1.07 6.97
N GLU A 787 1.43 -0.21 5.96
CA GLU A 787 1.34 1.24 6.14
C GLU A 787 -0.05 1.64 6.64
N MET A 788 -0.30 1.45 7.93
CA MET A 788 -1.59 1.73 8.58
C MET A 788 -1.39 2.56 9.86
N ASP A 789 -2.34 3.45 10.16
CA ASP A 789 -2.27 4.33 11.35
C ASP A 789 -2.33 3.52 12.65
N GLY A 790 -1.30 3.65 13.47
CA GLY A 790 -1.15 2.97 14.75
C GLY A 790 -0.20 1.77 14.71
N ASN A 791 0.34 1.37 13.54
CA ASN A 791 1.32 0.29 13.49
C ASN A 791 2.68 0.74 14.05
N VAL A 792 3.23 -0.04 14.99
CA VAL A 792 4.54 0.20 15.61
C VAL A 792 5.36 -1.08 15.61
N LEU A 793 6.62 -1.00 15.17
CA LEU A 793 7.59 -2.10 15.24
C LEU A 793 8.78 -1.69 16.09
N ILE A 794 9.01 -2.42 17.19
CA ILE A 794 10.20 -2.27 18.03
C ILE A 794 11.23 -3.35 17.66
N LYS A 795 12.44 -2.95 17.28
CA LYS A 795 13.52 -3.90 16.92
C LYS A 795 14.89 -3.46 17.46
N GLU A 796 15.81 -4.42 17.47
CA GLU A 796 17.23 -4.17 17.70
C GLU A 796 17.76 -3.11 16.71
N ALA A 797 18.73 -2.30 17.15
CA ALA A 797 19.48 -1.42 16.25
C ALA A 797 20.73 -2.13 15.70
N SER A 798 21.12 -1.77 14.47
CA SER A 798 22.33 -2.30 13.85
C SER A 798 23.58 -1.96 14.66
N GLY A 799 24.46 -2.94 14.85
CA GLY A 799 25.76 -2.76 15.50
C GLY A 799 26.47 -4.09 15.74
N PRO A 800 27.60 -4.08 16.46
CA PRO A 800 28.29 -5.31 16.86
C PRO A 800 27.41 -6.20 17.74
N LEU A 801 27.73 -7.50 17.80
CA LEU A 801 27.04 -8.44 18.69
C LEU A 801 27.15 -7.96 20.14
N GLY A 802 26.00 -7.66 20.74
CA GLY A 802 25.87 -7.22 22.14
C GLY A 802 25.54 -8.37 23.07
N LYS A 803 25.67 -8.14 24.38
CA LYS A 803 25.16 -9.05 25.41
C LYS A 803 23.65 -8.89 25.58
N TYR A 804 23.15 -7.68 25.41
CA TYR A 804 21.74 -7.34 25.46
C TYR A 804 21.30 -6.77 24.10
N TRP A 805 20.05 -7.06 23.73
CA TRP A 805 19.46 -6.62 22.45
C TRP A 805 19.38 -5.09 22.30
N THR A 806 19.59 -4.33 23.38
CA THR A 806 19.58 -2.86 23.42
C THR A 806 20.98 -2.24 23.46
N ASP A 807 22.05 -3.03 23.42
CA ASP A 807 23.43 -2.53 23.56
C ASP A 807 23.81 -1.55 22.45
N ASN A 808 23.25 -1.72 21.25
CA ASN A 808 23.43 -0.82 20.12
C ASN A 808 22.35 0.28 20.02
N GLY A 809 21.49 0.39 21.04
CA GLY A 809 20.23 1.13 20.95
C GLY A 809 19.09 0.30 20.36
N VAL A 810 17.99 0.99 20.06
CA VAL A 810 16.73 0.40 19.58
C VAL A 810 16.21 1.24 18.43
N ASP A 811 15.73 0.60 17.38
CA ASP A 811 14.99 1.26 16.31
C ASP A 811 13.49 0.97 16.48
N VAL A 812 12.69 2.02 16.46
CA VAL A 812 11.22 1.93 16.52
C VAL A 812 10.65 2.51 15.23
N SER A 813 10.07 1.66 14.38
CA SER A 813 9.27 2.13 13.24
C SER A 813 7.88 2.49 13.73
N ILE A 814 7.41 3.67 13.36
CA ILE A 814 6.13 4.25 13.76
C ILE A 814 5.38 4.66 12.49
N HIS A 815 4.19 4.09 12.32
CA HIS A 815 3.25 4.42 11.27
C HIS A 815 2.03 5.04 11.93
N ILE A 816 1.84 6.35 11.76
CA ILE A 816 0.65 7.08 12.23
C ILE A 816 0.21 8.07 11.17
N ARG A 817 -1.02 8.60 11.30
CA ARG A 817 -1.53 9.66 10.42
C ARG A 817 -0.50 10.77 10.25
N THR A 818 -0.34 11.26 9.02
CA THR A 818 0.74 12.21 8.66
C THR A 818 0.76 13.45 9.56
N GLU A 819 -0.40 14.03 9.88
CA GLU A 819 -0.49 15.16 10.81
C GLU A 819 -0.04 14.84 12.24
N ASP A 820 -0.36 13.64 12.73
CA ASP A 820 0.08 13.19 14.06
C ASP A 820 1.59 12.96 14.05
N MET A 821 2.15 12.42 12.95
CA MET A 821 3.60 12.27 12.79
C MET A 821 4.32 13.61 12.84
N GLU A 822 3.77 14.66 12.22
CA GLU A 822 4.33 16.01 12.30
C GLU A 822 4.34 16.57 13.73
N ARG A 823 3.31 16.28 14.52
CA ARG A 823 3.29 16.63 15.95
C ARG A 823 4.31 15.80 16.73
N LEU A 824 4.40 14.50 16.47
CA LEU A 824 5.39 13.60 17.08
C LEU A 824 6.83 14.06 16.82
N ILE A 825 7.13 14.52 15.61
CA ILE A 825 8.44 15.09 15.22
C ILE A 825 8.81 16.28 16.09
N ARG A 826 7.82 17.05 16.51
CA ARG A 826 8.00 18.25 17.34
C ARG A 826 7.90 17.96 18.84
N ASP A 827 7.58 16.73 19.26
CA ASP A 827 7.50 16.39 20.68
C ASP A 827 8.90 16.46 21.31
N PRO A 828 9.15 17.40 22.24
CA PRO A 828 10.46 17.58 22.86
C PRO A 828 10.86 16.39 23.75
N LEU A 829 9.91 15.53 24.12
CA LEU A 829 10.15 14.35 24.95
C LEU A 829 10.49 13.11 24.13
N LEU A 830 10.29 13.11 22.80
CA LEU A 830 10.53 11.93 21.96
C LEU A 830 11.95 11.37 22.17
N PHE A 831 12.94 12.26 22.26
CA PHE A 831 14.32 11.92 22.58
C PHE A 831 14.63 12.27 24.04
N PRO A 832 14.65 11.30 24.96
CA PRO A 832 14.90 11.58 26.37
C PRO A 832 16.34 12.06 26.56
N VAL A 833 16.51 13.14 27.32
CA VAL A 833 17.82 13.64 27.76
C VAL A 833 18.00 13.33 29.24
N ASP A 834 19.24 13.09 29.68
CA ASP A 834 19.55 13.03 31.10
C ASP A 834 19.25 14.40 31.74
N ALA A 835 18.58 14.39 32.90
CA ALA A 835 18.20 15.59 33.63
C ALA A 835 19.40 16.23 34.34
#